data_AF-A0A7Y5TER4-F1
#
_entry.id   AF-A0A7Y5TER4-F1
#
_cell.length_a   1.000
_cell.length_b   1.000
_cell.length_c   1.000
_cell.angle_alpha   90.00
_cell.angle_beta   90.00
_cell.angle_gamma   90.00
#
_symmetry.space_group_name_H-M   'P 1'
#
loop_
_entity.id
_entity.type
_entity.pdbx_description
1 polymer ?
#
loop_
_entity_poly.entity_id
_entity_poly.type
_entity_poly.pdbx_seq_one_letter_code
_entity_poly.pdbx_strand_id
1 'polypeptide(L)'
;MKAIRRFSVRTVLPSRIEGLGVLASNLRWSWHPPTRDLFESISPRKWVEAGEDPVKLLSRLSADELAELAADDEFVSSVVAANDDLHHYLTDERWYQSWSREQESAGKAAPAAIAYFSPEFGITAVLPQYSGGLGILAGDHLKSASDLGVPIVGVGLFYKTGYFKQSLNRDGWQVETYPVLDPDGLPLSLLREEDGTPAVVTIDLPAGRLLNAHVWKAQVGRVPLLLLDSDVPGNDEQTRKVTESLYGGGGDTRLEQELLLGIGGVRALRLWSRLTGAPTPEVYHTNEGHAGFLGVERITELVRDHGLTFDEALEAVRAATVFTTHTPVPAGIDRFDAAKINLFFGGANAIDGVPVERLLALGAEDYEGGQPGIFNMAVMGLRLAQRANGVSQLHGVVSRGMFDGLWPGFDDVEVPISSITNGVHAPTWVDRAVYDVARKHLGTDDIAGTDAWDRIDEVPADAVWSTKREMREKLVSDARRRVRSSWQKRGATDAELGWVDDVLDPDVLTIGFARRVPTYKRLTLMLRDPARLKALLLHPERPVQLVIAGKSHPADETGKRLIQEMVRFADDPEVRHRIVFLPNYDIAMAQHLYPGCDVWLNNPLRPFEACGTSGMKAALNGGLNLSILDGWWDEWFDGRNGWAIPTADGVED
;
A
#
# COMPACT_ATOMS: atom_id res chain seq x y z
N MET A 1 -5.53 -29.98 14.22
CA MET A 1 -5.67 -29.52 15.62
C MET A 1 -5.50 -28.00 15.61
N LYS A 2 -6.59 -27.22 15.60
CA LYS A 2 -6.50 -25.74 15.63
C LYS A 2 -6.01 -25.35 17.04
N ALA A 3 -4.90 -24.62 17.16
CA ALA A 3 -4.39 -24.19 18.46
C ALA A 3 -5.42 -23.28 19.15
N ILE A 4 -6.02 -23.79 20.22
CA ILE A 4 -6.98 -23.06 21.06
C ILE A 4 -6.13 -22.21 22.00
N ARG A 5 -5.98 -20.91 21.68
CA ARG A 5 -5.19 -19.87 22.38
C ARG A 5 -3.67 -19.94 22.14
N ARG A 6 -3.15 -18.97 21.37
CA ARG A 6 -1.75 -18.55 21.44
C ARG A 6 -1.63 -17.56 22.60
N PHE A 7 -0.69 -17.79 23.51
CA PHE A 7 -0.29 -16.82 24.52
C PHE A 7 0.89 -16.03 23.96
N SER A 8 0.70 -14.75 23.63
CA SER A 8 1.81 -13.85 23.33
C SER A 8 2.33 -13.30 24.65
N VAL A 9 3.52 -13.75 25.08
CA VAL A 9 4.21 -13.19 26.26
C VAL A 9 4.94 -11.96 25.78
N ARG A 10 4.45 -10.76 26.12
CA ARG A 10 5.23 -9.53 25.91
C ARG A 10 6.42 -9.55 26.87
N THR A 11 7.63 -9.51 26.31
CA THR A 11 8.86 -9.43 27.10
C THR A 11 8.83 -8.14 27.92
N VAL A 12 8.99 -8.26 29.23
CA VAL A 12 9.15 -7.09 30.10
C VAL A 12 10.57 -6.55 29.87
N LEU A 13 10.67 -5.39 29.23
CA LEU A 13 11.95 -4.73 29.00
C LEU A 13 12.46 -4.12 30.32
N PRO A 14 13.77 -4.22 30.62
CA PRO A 14 14.37 -3.48 31.72
C PRO A 14 14.11 -1.97 31.58
N SER A 15 13.88 -1.27 32.69
CA SER A 15 13.53 0.16 32.69
C SER A 15 14.53 1.04 31.94
N ARG A 16 15.82 0.70 31.96
CA ARG A 16 16.88 1.45 31.26
C ARG A 16 16.76 1.40 29.73
N ILE A 17 16.08 0.39 29.18
CA ILE A 17 15.92 0.18 27.73
C ILE A 17 14.45 0.01 27.32
N GLU A 18 13.51 0.41 28.18
CA GLU A 18 12.07 0.28 27.94
C GLU A 18 11.62 1.06 26.69
N GLY A 19 12.35 2.12 26.34
CA GLY A 19 12.16 2.90 25.13
C GLY A 19 12.27 2.09 23.83
N LEU A 20 12.92 0.92 23.83
CA LEU A 20 12.90 0.00 22.68
C LEU A 20 11.47 -0.44 22.33
N GLY A 21 10.59 -0.59 23.32
CA GLY A 21 9.18 -0.92 23.08
C GLY A 21 8.43 0.20 22.36
N VAL A 22 8.70 1.46 22.73
CA VAL A 22 8.13 2.65 22.08
C VAL A 22 8.59 2.72 20.63
N LEU A 23 9.90 2.62 20.39
CA LEU A 23 10.51 2.62 19.06
C LEU A 23 9.97 1.48 18.18
N ALA A 24 9.83 0.27 18.71
CA ALA A 24 9.32 -0.89 17.97
C ALA A 24 7.84 -0.74 17.58
N SER A 25 7.05 -0.08 18.42
CA SER A 25 5.60 0.10 18.22
C SER A 25 5.25 1.22 17.22
N ASN A 26 6.15 2.20 17.02
CA ASN A 26 5.93 3.27 16.06
C ASN A 26 6.57 2.92 14.71
N LEU A 27 5.75 2.76 13.67
CA LEU A 27 6.17 2.29 12.35
C LEU A 27 7.15 3.23 11.63
N ARG A 28 7.45 4.42 12.16
CA ARG A 28 8.52 5.30 11.64
C ARG A 28 9.85 4.58 11.48
N TRP A 29 10.16 3.60 12.34
CA TRP A 29 11.36 2.77 12.17
C TRP A 29 11.50 2.20 10.75
N SER A 30 10.39 1.94 10.04
CA SER A 30 10.44 1.31 8.71
C SER A 30 10.98 2.22 7.59
N TRP A 31 10.97 3.54 7.78
CA TRP A 31 11.60 4.52 6.88
C TRP A 31 12.61 5.45 7.60
N HIS A 32 13.02 5.10 8.82
CA HIS A 32 14.00 5.86 9.59
C HIS A 32 15.29 5.05 9.80
N PRO A 33 16.34 5.29 8.99
CA PRO A 33 17.61 4.59 9.06
C PRO A 33 18.21 4.42 10.45
N PRO A 34 18.37 5.48 11.27
CA PRO A 34 19.03 5.35 12.57
C PRO A 34 18.30 4.42 13.54
N THR A 35 16.96 4.39 13.50
CA THR A 35 16.19 3.47 14.36
C THR A 35 16.35 2.01 13.91
N ARG A 36 16.44 1.74 12.61
CA ARG A 36 16.72 0.38 12.10
C ARG A 36 18.10 -0.09 12.54
N ASP A 37 19.10 0.79 12.45
CA ASP A 37 20.48 0.48 12.79
C ASP A 37 20.62 0.17 14.29
N LEU A 38 19.88 0.88 15.14
CA LEU A 38 19.77 0.57 16.56
C LEU A 38 19.24 -0.86 16.79
N PHE A 39 18.16 -1.27 16.13
CA PHE A 39 17.64 -2.63 16.27
C PHE A 39 18.57 -3.70 15.69
N GLU A 40 19.22 -3.42 14.55
CA GLU A 40 20.19 -4.32 13.95
C GLU A 40 21.42 -4.52 14.86
N SER A 41 21.88 -3.45 15.53
CA SER A 41 23.04 -3.49 16.42
C SER A 41 22.88 -4.43 17.62
N ILE A 42 21.63 -4.67 18.08
CA ILE A 42 21.33 -5.61 19.16
C ILE A 42 21.85 -7.02 18.85
N SER A 43 21.59 -7.48 17.62
CA SER A 43 22.10 -8.74 17.11
C SER A 43 21.77 -8.84 15.60
N PRO A 44 22.76 -8.62 14.71
CA PRO A 44 22.53 -8.67 13.26
C PRO A 44 21.93 -10.01 12.79
N ARG A 45 22.38 -11.13 13.40
CA ARG A 45 21.84 -12.46 13.08
C ARG A 45 20.35 -12.57 13.42
N LYS A 46 19.97 -12.30 14.68
CA LYS A 46 18.55 -12.35 15.12
C LYS A 46 17.67 -11.33 14.38
N TRP A 47 18.22 -10.17 13.99
CA TRP A 47 17.52 -9.17 13.18
C TRP A 47 17.06 -9.75 11.83
N VAL A 48 18.00 -10.36 11.09
CA VAL A 48 17.69 -11.04 9.82
C VAL A 48 16.72 -12.21 10.04
N GLU A 49 16.92 -13.03 11.07
CA GLU A 49 16.02 -14.16 11.38
C GLU A 49 14.63 -13.72 11.84
N ALA A 50 14.50 -12.53 12.43
CA ALA A 50 13.23 -11.92 12.76
C ALA A 50 12.49 -11.42 11.50
N GLY A 51 13.21 -11.22 10.40
CA GLY A 51 12.68 -10.61 9.19
C GLY A 51 12.65 -9.08 9.28
N GLU A 52 13.64 -8.50 9.95
CA GLU A 52 13.76 -7.05 10.16
C GLU A 52 12.54 -6.44 10.87
N ASP A 53 12.01 -7.21 11.83
CA ASP A 53 10.86 -6.86 12.64
C ASP A 53 11.31 -6.57 14.07
N PRO A 54 11.26 -5.31 14.54
CA PRO A 54 11.64 -4.95 15.90
C PRO A 54 10.84 -5.68 16.98
N VAL A 55 9.53 -5.87 16.80
CA VAL A 55 8.67 -6.53 17.78
C VAL A 55 9.07 -8.00 17.92
N LYS A 56 9.31 -8.65 16.79
CA LYS A 56 9.75 -10.05 16.77
C LYS A 56 11.20 -10.23 17.20
N LEU A 57 12.08 -9.26 16.98
CA LEU A 57 13.44 -9.27 17.52
C LEU A 57 13.40 -9.26 19.06
N LEU A 58 12.67 -8.30 19.65
CA LEU A 58 12.59 -8.15 21.11
C LEU A 58 11.97 -9.37 21.81
N SER A 59 10.99 -10.03 21.17
CA SER A 59 10.41 -11.27 21.69
C SER A 59 11.34 -12.50 21.61
N ARG A 60 12.46 -12.41 20.88
CA ARG A 60 13.47 -13.47 20.74
C ARG A 60 14.70 -13.28 21.64
N LEU A 61 14.78 -12.17 22.36
CA LEU A 61 15.85 -11.93 23.33
C LEU A 61 15.51 -12.64 24.64
N SER A 62 16.51 -13.29 25.22
CA SER A 62 16.43 -13.85 26.57
C SER A 62 16.51 -12.74 27.62
N ALA A 63 16.13 -13.07 28.86
CA ALA A 63 16.24 -12.14 29.98
C ALA A 63 17.69 -11.71 30.24
N ASP A 64 18.65 -12.63 30.08
CA ASP A 64 20.07 -12.36 30.26
C ASP A 64 20.60 -11.40 29.18
N GLU A 65 20.25 -11.64 27.90
CA GLU A 65 20.62 -10.71 26.80
C GLU A 65 20.04 -9.31 27.03
N LEU A 66 18.79 -9.21 27.51
CA LEU A 66 18.20 -7.91 27.85
C LEU A 66 18.90 -7.25 29.05
N ALA A 67 19.32 -8.02 30.04
CA ALA A 67 20.07 -7.50 31.18
C ALA A 67 21.46 -7.01 30.78
N GLU A 68 22.14 -7.70 29.88
CA GLU A 68 23.42 -7.29 29.30
C GLU A 68 23.29 -5.98 28.52
N LEU A 69 22.30 -5.87 27.63
CA LEU A 69 22.01 -4.63 26.90
C LEU A 69 21.67 -3.47 27.84
N ALA A 70 20.95 -3.74 28.93
CA ALA A 70 20.62 -2.73 29.93
C ALA A 70 21.81 -2.34 30.82
N ALA A 71 22.87 -3.14 30.86
CA ALA A 71 24.11 -2.85 31.59
C ALA A 71 25.11 -2.07 30.73
N ASP A 72 24.95 -2.04 29.41
CA ASP A 72 25.77 -1.28 28.46
C ASP A 72 25.31 0.18 28.39
N ASP A 73 26.10 1.09 28.97
CA ASP A 73 25.78 2.52 29.02
C ASP A 73 25.79 3.20 27.64
N GLU A 74 26.57 2.71 26.67
CA GLU A 74 26.62 3.25 25.31
C GLU A 74 25.35 2.87 24.54
N PHE A 75 24.94 1.61 24.65
CA PHE A 75 23.69 1.15 24.07
C PHE A 75 22.48 1.85 24.69
N VAL A 76 22.43 1.96 26.02
CA VAL A 76 21.36 2.70 26.74
C VAL A 76 21.28 4.15 26.25
N SER A 77 22.42 4.83 26.11
CA SER A 77 22.45 6.22 25.60
C SER A 77 21.90 6.31 24.18
N SER A 78 22.18 5.33 23.32
CA SER A 78 21.65 5.25 21.96
C SER A 78 20.13 5.05 21.95
N VAL A 79 19.59 4.23 22.86
CA VAL A 79 18.13 4.05 23.04
C VAL A 79 17.47 5.34 23.48
N VAL A 80 18.05 6.06 24.44
CA VAL A 80 17.53 7.36 24.93
C VAL A 80 17.51 8.37 23.79
N ALA A 81 18.64 8.55 23.08
CA ALA A 81 18.73 9.49 21.96
C ALA A 81 17.72 9.18 20.85
N ALA A 82 17.49 7.90 20.54
CA ALA A 82 16.50 7.50 19.54
C ALA A 82 15.05 7.79 20.01
N ASN A 83 14.76 7.68 21.31
CA ASN A 83 13.46 8.05 21.86
C ASN A 83 13.25 9.56 21.86
N ASP A 84 14.27 10.34 22.21
CA ASP A 84 14.22 11.81 22.15
C ASP A 84 14.01 12.29 20.71
N ASP A 85 14.70 11.70 19.73
CA ASP A 85 14.47 11.96 18.31
C ASP A 85 13.04 11.63 17.89
N LEU A 86 12.51 10.47 18.29
CA LEU A 86 11.11 10.13 18.01
C LEU A 86 10.16 11.13 18.70
N HIS A 87 10.45 11.56 19.92
CA HIS A 87 9.62 12.51 20.64
C HIS A 87 9.55 13.85 19.91
N HIS A 88 10.70 14.47 19.59
CA HIS A 88 10.76 15.67 18.76
C HIS A 88 10.05 15.47 17.43
N TYR A 89 10.28 14.31 16.80
CA TYR A 89 9.62 13.98 15.55
C TYR A 89 8.10 14.01 15.66
N LEU A 90 7.52 13.64 16.80
CA LEU A 90 6.07 13.59 17.04
C LEU A 90 5.48 14.91 17.55
N THR A 91 6.25 15.73 18.27
CA THR A 91 5.75 16.93 18.95
C THR A 91 6.00 18.23 18.21
N ASP A 92 7.10 18.33 17.47
CA ASP A 92 7.52 19.60 16.88
C ASP A 92 6.53 20.10 15.81
N GLU A 93 6.52 21.39 15.54
CA GLU A 93 5.72 21.91 14.44
C GLU A 93 6.30 21.45 13.10
N ARG A 94 5.41 21.04 12.20
CA ARG A 94 5.75 20.69 10.81
C ARG A 94 5.15 21.70 9.86
N TRP A 95 5.37 21.47 8.57
CA TRP A 95 4.86 22.30 7.48
C TRP A 95 3.37 22.63 7.64
N TYR A 96 2.54 21.63 7.95
CA TYR A 96 1.09 21.82 8.03
C TYR A 96 0.67 22.82 9.11
N GLN A 97 1.31 22.80 10.28
CA GLN A 97 0.97 23.73 11.37
C GLN A 97 1.27 25.19 10.98
N SER A 98 2.37 25.41 10.25
CA SER A 98 2.70 26.74 9.73
C SER A 98 1.73 27.17 8.63
N TRP A 99 1.46 26.29 7.67
CA TRP A 99 0.49 26.52 6.59
C TRP A 99 -0.93 26.80 7.12
N SER A 100 -1.39 26.07 8.14
CA SER A 100 -2.71 26.25 8.77
C SER A 100 -2.87 27.67 9.32
N ARG A 101 -1.87 28.17 10.06
CA ARG A 101 -1.89 29.54 10.62
C ARG A 101 -1.93 30.61 9.52
N GLU A 102 -1.25 30.38 8.40
CA GLU A 102 -1.32 31.26 7.24
C GLU A 102 -2.73 31.27 6.61
N GLN A 103 -3.37 30.11 6.48
CA GLN A 103 -4.75 30.03 5.99
C GLN A 103 -5.73 30.74 6.94
N GLU A 104 -5.60 30.52 8.25
CA GLU A 104 -6.41 31.18 9.28
C GLU A 104 -6.26 32.71 9.22
N SER A 105 -5.02 33.20 9.06
CA SER A 105 -4.73 34.62 8.88
C SER A 105 -5.35 35.20 7.60
N ALA A 106 -5.55 34.37 6.58
CA ALA A 106 -6.22 34.71 5.33
C ALA A 106 -7.76 34.52 5.39
N GLY A 107 -8.33 34.24 6.56
CA GLY A 107 -9.77 34.05 6.75
C GLY A 107 -10.30 32.71 6.23
N LYS A 108 -9.44 31.71 6.03
CA LYS A 108 -9.80 30.34 5.63
C LYS A 108 -9.57 29.39 6.80
N ALA A 109 -10.40 28.36 6.92
CA ALA A 109 -10.20 27.30 7.91
C ALA A 109 -9.46 26.12 7.27
N ALA A 110 -8.39 25.66 7.93
CA ALA A 110 -7.76 24.39 7.65
C ALA A 110 -8.39 23.31 8.54
N PRO A 111 -8.57 22.06 8.04
CA PRO A 111 -9.26 21.03 8.80
C PRO A 111 -8.43 20.55 10.00
N ALA A 112 -9.04 20.48 11.19
CA ALA A 112 -8.35 19.98 12.38
C ALA A 112 -8.03 18.48 12.30
N ALA A 113 -8.80 17.71 11.52
CA ALA A 113 -8.57 16.30 11.23
C ALA A 113 -9.18 15.88 9.88
N ILE A 114 -8.51 14.96 9.20
CA ILE A 114 -8.90 14.39 7.90
C ILE A 114 -8.94 12.87 8.03
N ALA A 115 -10.06 12.24 7.69
CA ALA A 115 -10.15 10.79 7.65
C ALA A 115 -9.80 10.27 6.25
N TYR A 116 -8.87 9.33 6.17
CA TYR A 116 -8.44 8.71 4.92
C TYR A 116 -8.78 7.22 4.92
N PHE A 117 -9.80 6.84 4.14
CA PHE A 117 -10.32 5.48 4.09
C PHE A 117 -9.73 4.72 2.91
N SER A 118 -9.18 3.54 3.17
CA SER A 118 -8.71 2.64 2.12
C SER A 118 -8.86 1.18 2.55
N PRO A 119 -9.18 0.26 1.62
CA PRO A 119 -9.21 -1.16 1.94
C PRO A 119 -7.82 -1.76 2.14
N GLU A 120 -6.73 -1.05 1.78
CA GLU A 120 -5.36 -1.54 1.96
C GLU A 120 -4.38 -0.43 2.33
N PHE A 121 -3.35 -0.78 3.13
CA PHE A 121 -2.25 0.10 3.53
C PHE A 121 -0.91 -0.64 3.48
N GLY A 122 -0.01 -0.17 2.61
CA GLY A 122 1.33 -0.70 2.43
C GLY A 122 2.36 0.12 3.22
N ILE A 123 2.42 -0.06 4.54
CA ILE A 123 3.36 0.68 5.39
C ILE A 123 4.74 0.02 5.40
N THR A 124 4.80 -1.26 5.78
CA THR A 124 6.03 -2.04 5.93
C THR A 124 5.76 -3.51 5.64
N ALA A 125 6.80 -4.29 5.33
CA ALA A 125 6.67 -5.73 5.11
C ALA A 125 6.19 -6.51 6.36
N VAL A 126 6.41 -5.97 7.55
CA VAL A 126 5.96 -6.54 8.85
C VAL A 126 4.44 -6.47 9.01
N LEU A 127 3.79 -5.50 8.39
CA LEU A 127 2.34 -5.30 8.44
C LEU A 127 1.76 -5.40 7.01
N PRO A 128 1.61 -6.62 6.46
CA PRO A 128 1.27 -6.85 5.05
C PRO A 128 -0.24 -6.68 4.78
N GLN A 129 -0.77 -5.49 5.05
CA GLN A 129 -2.18 -5.11 4.88
C GLN A 129 -2.43 -4.50 3.49
N TYR A 130 -1.80 -5.06 2.45
CA TYR A 130 -1.87 -4.56 1.08
C TYR A 130 -1.64 -5.65 0.05
N SER A 131 -2.02 -5.38 -1.20
CA SER A 131 -1.84 -6.29 -2.32
C SER A 131 -1.25 -5.64 -3.58
N GLY A 132 -1.24 -4.30 -3.67
CA GLY A 132 -0.72 -3.61 -4.87
C GLY A 132 -0.58 -2.10 -4.72
N GLY A 133 -0.66 -1.41 -5.87
CA GLY A 133 -0.34 0.01 -5.98
C GLY A 133 -1.25 0.94 -5.16
N LEU A 134 -2.54 0.60 -5.02
CA LEU A 134 -3.50 1.38 -4.23
C LEU A 134 -3.07 1.46 -2.75
N GLY A 135 -2.75 0.32 -2.15
CA GLY A 135 -2.31 0.23 -0.76
C GLY A 135 -0.92 0.82 -0.54
N ILE A 136 -0.01 0.67 -1.50
CA ILE A 136 1.29 1.31 -1.44
C ILE A 136 1.16 2.85 -1.46
N LEU A 137 0.30 3.38 -2.32
CA LEU A 137 -0.01 4.81 -2.34
C LEU A 137 -0.63 5.26 -1.02
N ALA A 138 -1.62 4.54 -0.51
CA ALA A 138 -2.24 4.82 0.79
C ALA A 138 -1.19 4.87 1.91
N GLY A 139 -0.23 3.94 1.90
CA GLY A 139 0.86 3.93 2.86
C GLY A 139 1.83 5.11 2.71
N ASP A 140 2.19 5.45 1.47
CA ASP A 140 3.05 6.61 1.19
C ASP A 140 2.34 7.93 1.52
N HIS A 141 1.01 8.02 1.38
CA HIS A 141 0.22 9.14 1.88
C HIS A 141 0.32 9.28 3.40
N LEU A 142 0.13 8.19 4.17
CA LEU A 142 0.22 8.28 5.63
C LEU A 142 1.63 8.68 6.10
N LYS A 143 2.67 8.18 5.44
CA LYS A 143 4.07 8.54 5.75
C LYS A 143 4.36 10.01 5.42
N SER A 144 3.97 10.46 4.22
CA SER A 144 4.15 11.86 3.81
C SER A 144 3.35 12.81 4.71
N ALA A 145 2.12 12.45 5.06
CA ALA A 145 1.29 13.18 6.01
C ALA A 145 1.94 13.26 7.38
N SER A 146 2.57 12.17 7.82
CA SER A 146 3.33 12.14 9.07
C SER A 146 4.54 13.09 9.04
N ASP A 147 5.32 13.09 7.96
CA ASP A 147 6.51 13.94 7.83
C ASP A 147 6.10 15.43 7.75
N LEU A 148 5.02 15.74 7.05
CA LEU A 148 4.48 17.09 6.86
C LEU A 148 3.60 17.58 8.03
N GLY A 149 3.23 16.69 8.96
CA GLY A 149 2.33 16.97 10.08
C GLY A 149 0.88 17.23 9.71
N VAL A 150 0.42 16.73 8.55
CA VAL A 150 -0.98 16.80 8.12
C VAL A 150 -1.83 15.91 9.04
N PRO A 151 -2.95 16.38 9.60
CA PRO A 151 -3.71 15.67 10.63
C PRO A 151 -4.61 14.59 10.04
N ILE A 152 -4.01 13.63 9.34
CA ILE A 152 -4.71 12.47 8.78
C ILE A 152 -4.89 11.39 9.85
N VAL A 153 -6.05 10.74 9.81
CA VAL A 153 -6.34 9.46 10.47
C VAL A 153 -6.66 8.43 9.39
N GLY A 154 -5.85 7.39 9.28
CA GLY A 154 -6.09 6.29 8.35
C GLY A 154 -7.16 5.35 8.89
N VAL A 155 -8.05 4.85 8.03
CA VAL A 155 -9.07 3.87 8.37
C VAL A 155 -9.08 2.73 7.35
N GLY A 156 -8.93 1.50 7.84
CA GLY A 156 -8.90 0.28 7.03
C GLY A 156 -9.42 -0.94 7.79
N LEU A 157 -9.23 -2.11 7.19
CA LEU A 157 -9.54 -3.40 7.82
C LEU A 157 -8.25 -4.13 8.18
N PHE A 158 -8.27 -4.90 9.28
CA PHE A 158 -7.20 -5.82 9.62
C PHE A 158 -7.47 -7.19 9.00
N TYR A 159 -6.84 -7.48 7.86
CA TYR A 159 -6.95 -8.80 7.24
C TYR A 159 -6.01 -9.79 7.90
N LYS A 160 -6.60 -10.83 8.49
CA LYS A 160 -5.88 -11.85 9.26
C LYS A 160 -4.81 -12.58 8.46
N THR A 161 -5.00 -12.78 7.16
CA THR A 161 -4.01 -13.45 6.28
C THR A 161 -3.32 -12.49 5.31
N GLY A 162 -3.59 -11.18 5.41
CA GLY A 162 -3.22 -10.22 4.36
C GLY A 162 -3.82 -10.63 3.01
N TYR A 163 -3.04 -10.45 1.93
CA TYR A 163 -3.42 -10.93 0.60
C TYR A 163 -3.15 -12.44 0.43
N PHE A 164 -1.89 -12.80 0.13
CA PHE A 164 -1.37 -14.16 0.23
C PHE A 164 0.16 -14.12 0.10
N LYS A 165 0.80 -15.20 0.58
CA LYS A 165 2.22 -15.46 0.35
C LYS A 165 2.39 -16.38 -0.86
N GLN A 166 3.12 -15.90 -1.85
CA GLN A 166 3.37 -16.61 -3.09
C GLN A 166 4.54 -17.59 -2.93
N SER A 167 4.43 -18.75 -3.54
CA SER A 167 5.54 -19.67 -3.80
C SER A 167 5.41 -20.23 -5.21
N LEU A 168 6.43 -20.93 -5.68
CA LEU A 168 6.40 -21.65 -6.96
C LEU A 168 6.51 -23.13 -6.67
N ASN A 169 5.79 -23.95 -7.42
CA ASN A 169 6.00 -25.40 -7.42
C ASN A 169 7.12 -25.80 -8.39
N ARG A 170 7.40 -27.09 -8.52
CA ARG A 170 8.45 -27.62 -9.41
C ARG A 170 8.27 -27.19 -10.87
N ASP A 171 7.03 -27.12 -11.35
CA ASP A 171 6.68 -26.74 -12.72
C ASP A 171 6.67 -25.22 -12.97
N GLY A 172 7.05 -24.42 -11.97
CA GLY A 172 7.02 -22.96 -12.03
C GLY A 172 5.63 -22.34 -11.85
N TRP A 173 4.64 -23.13 -11.43
CA TRP A 173 3.29 -22.65 -11.19
C TRP A 173 3.20 -21.92 -9.84
N GLN A 174 2.43 -20.83 -9.82
CA GLN A 174 2.16 -20.07 -8.60
C GLN A 174 1.31 -20.89 -7.62
N VAL A 175 1.77 -20.97 -6.37
CA VAL A 175 1.02 -21.57 -5.25
C VAL A 175 0.86 -20.55 -4.13
N GLU A 176 -0.38 -20.37 -3.68
CA GLU A 176 -0.73 -19.47 -2.59
C GLU A 176 -0.68 -20.15 -1.23
N THR A 177 -0.22 -19.41 -0.22
CA THR A 177 -0.38 -19.78 1.19
C THR A 177 -0.89 -18.58 1.97
N TYR A 178 -1.69 -18.84 3.01
CA TYR A 178 -2.41 -17.82 3.79
C TYR A 178 -1.94 -17.86 5.24
N PRO A 179 -0.74 -17.31 5.55
CA PRO A 179 -0.23 -17.28 6.91
C PRO A 179 -1.13 -16.39 7.77
N VAL A 180 -1.58 -16.92 8.90
CA VAL A 180 -2.37 -16.17 9.88
C VAL A 180 -1.46 -15.26 10.69
N LEU A 181 -1.72 -13.96 10.59
CA LEU A 181 -1.13 -12.92 11.42
C LEU A 181 -1.73 -12.98 12.82
N ASP A 182 -0.86 -12.81 13.81
CA ASP A 182 -1.24 -12.65 15.20
C ASP A 182 -1.13 -11.16 15.56
N PRO A 183 -2.25 -10.44 15.75
CA PRO A 183 -2.20 -8.99 15.98
C PRO A 183 -1.41 -8.61 17.24
N ASP A 184 -1.35 -9.48 18.25
CA ASP A 184 -0.57 -9.25 19.47
C ASP A 184 0.95 -9.33 19.24
N GLY A 185 1.38 -9.95 18.13
CA GLY A 185 2.77 -10.02 17.69
C GLY A 185 3.16 -8.96 16.67
N LEU A 186 2.25 -8.04 16.34
CA LEU A 186 2.46 -6.95 15.40
C LEU A 186 2.62 -5.61 16.14
N PRO A 187 3.14 -4.55 15.49
CA PRO A 187 3.17 -3.18 16.04
C PRO A 187 1.77 -2.54 16.06
N LEU A 188 0.83 -3.22 16.72
CA LEU A 188 -0.56 -2.85 16.87
C LEU A 188 -0.91 -2.73 18.36
N SER A 189 -1.82 -1.80 18.65
CA SER A 189 -2.40 -1.60 19.97
C SER A 189 -3.91 -1.70 19.88
N LEU A 190 -4.52 -2.56 20.69
CA LEU A 190 -5.98 -2.67 20.76
C LEU A 190 -6.55 -1.42 21.45
N LEU A 191 -7.54 -0.76 20.83
CA LEU A 191 -8.30 0.29 21.52
C LEU A 191 -9.13 -0.35 22.64
N ARG A 192 -9.14 0.30 23.80
CA ARG A 192 -9.84 -0.17 25.00
C ARG A 192 -10.69 0.94 25.58
N GLU A 193 -11.81 0.55 26.17
CA GLU A 193 -12.61 1.42 27.03
C GLU A 193 -11.87 1.74 28.33
N GLU A 194 -12.38 2.68 29.12
CA GLU A 194 -11.79 3.11 30.40
C GLU A 194 -11.64 1.96 31.40
N ASP A 195 -12.53 0.96 31.34
CA ASP A 195 -12.50 -0.24 32.18
C ASP A 195 -11.49 -1.31 31.69
N GLY A 196 -10.76 -1.02 30.61
CA GLY A 196 -9.77 -1.91 30.00
C GLY A 196 -10.35 -2.98 29.07
N THR A 197 -11.67 -3.04 28.89
CA THR A 197 -12.29 -3.96 27.93
C THR A 197 -12.00 -3.51 26.47
N PRO A 198 -11.93 -4.45 25.51
CA PRO A 198 -11.78 -4.10 24.10
C PRO A 198 -12.90 -3.17 23.63
N ALA A 199 -12.54 -2.10 22.92
CA ALA A 199 -13.51 -1.22 22.30
C ALA A 199 -14.15 -1.93 21.10
N VAL A 200 -15.48 -1.91 21.01
CA VAL A 200 -16.26 -2.67 20.02
C VAL A 200 -17.06 -1.72 19.13
N VAL A 201 -16.95 -1.92 17.82
CA VAL A 201 -17.86 -1.33 16.82
C VAL A 201 -18.84 -2.42 16.38
N THR A 202 -20.13 -2.09 16.37
CA THR A 202 -21.18 -3.02 15.92
C THR A 202 -21.88 -2.46 14.69
N ILE A 203 -22.19 -3.33 13.72
CA ILE A 203 -22.97 -3.04 12.52
C ILE A 203 -24.11 -4.05 12.43
N ASP A 204 -25.30 -3.56 12.09
CA ASP A 204 -26.47 -4.40 11.86
C ASP A 204 -26.38 -5.09 10.49
N LEU A 205 -26.67 -6.37 10.47
CA LEU A 205 -26.75 -7.20 9.27
C LEU A 205 -28.17 -7.76 9.10
N PRO A 206 -28.55 -8.19 7.88
CA PRO A 206 -29.85 -8.79 7.63
C PRO A 206 -30.22 -9.93 8.57
N ALA A 207 -31.52 -10.10 8.79
CA ALA A 207 -32.10 -11.09 9.69
C ALA A 207 -31.68 -10.93 11.18
N GLY A 208 -31.39 -9.70 11.62
CA GLY A 208 -31.05 -9.39 13.01
C GLY A 208 -29.67 -9.90 13.44
N ARG A 209 -28.80 -10.21 12.47
CA ARG A 209 -27.41 -10.56 12.74
C ARG A 209 -26.63 -9.29 13.09
N LEU A 210 -25.59 -9.44 13.91
CA LEU A 210 -24.69 -8.36 14.26
C LEU A 210 -23.27 -8.70 13.80
N LEU A 211 -22.59 -7.70 13.24
CA LEU A 211 -21.16 -7.72 12.98
C LEU A 211 -20.47 -6.87 14.03
N ASN A 212 -19.74 -7.51 14.93
CA ASN A 212 -18.89 -6.82 15.90
C ASN A 212 -17.44 -6.76 15.40
N ALA A 213 -16.75 -5.67 15.63
CA ALA A 213 -15.35 -5.54 15.30
C ALA A 213 -14.58 -4.86 16.43
N HIS A 214 -13.39 -5.39 16.71
CA HIS A 214 -12.40 -4.70 17.52
C HIS A 214 -11.66 -3.68 16.64
N VAL A 215 -11.14 -2.63 17.28
CA VAL A 215 -10.34 -1.61 16.59
C VAL A 215 -8.89 -1.71 17.04
N TRP A 216 -7.99 -2.00 16.11
CA TRP A 216 -6.55 -1.97 16.31
C TRP A 216 -5.99 -0.63 15.80
N LYS A 217 -5.02 -0.06 16.52
CA LYS A 217 -4.27 1.13 16.10
C LYS A 217 -2.83 0.76 15.78
N ALA A 218 -2.42 1.03 14.55
CA ALA A 218 -1.02 1.15 14.15
C ALA A 218 -0.60 2.62 14.21
N GLN A 219 0.60 2.91 14.71
CA GLN A 219 1.12 4.28 14.76
C GLN A 219 2.12 4.49 13.61
N VAL A 220 1.70 5.20 12.56
CA VAL A 220 2.53 5.50 11.36
C VAL A 220 3.19 6.86 11.56
N GLY A 221 4.29 6.89 12.30
CA GLY A 221 4.89 8.16 12.72
C GLY A 221 3.90 8.94 13.58
N ARG A 222 3.43 10.09 13.09
CA ARG A 222 2.40 10.95 13.70
C ARG A 222 0.98 10.47 13.42
N VAL A 223 0.78 9.70 12.34
CA VAL A 223 -0.54 9.37 11.82
C VAL A 223 -1.07 8.08 12.48
N PRO A 224 -2.22 8.12 13.18
CA PRO A 224 -2.89 6.91 13.63
C PRO A 224 -3.60 6.22 12.44
N LEU A 225 -3.40 4.91 12.31
CA LEU A 225 -4.11 4.04 11.38
C LEU A 225 -4.99 3.07 12.18
N LEU A 226 -6.31 3.20 12.04
CA LEU A 226 -7.32 2.35 12.65
C LEU A 226 -7.65 1.18 11.71
N LEU A 227 -7.54 -0.04 12.22
CA LEU A 227 -7.80 -1.28 11.49
C LEU A 227 -8.89 -2.08 12.21
N LEU A 228 -10.02 -2.28 11.55
CA LEU A 228 -11.15 -3.03 12.10
C LEU A 228 -10.98 -4.53 11.88
N ASP A 229 -11.20 -5.32 12.93
CA ASP A 229 -11.04 -6.78 12.95
C ASP A 229 -12.34 -7.44 13.40
N SER A 230 -12.92 -8.28 12.54
CA SER A 230 -14.17 -9.00 12.81
C SER A 230 -13.96 -10.39 13.41
N ASP A 231 -12.72 -10.89 13.55
CA ASP A 231 -12.45 -12.18 14.21
C ASP A 231 -12.47 -12.06 15.73
N VAL A 232 -13.64 -11.67 16.26
CA VAL A 232 -13.85 -11.37 17.67
C VAL A 232 -14.84 -12.34 18.32
N PRO A 233 -14.74 -12.57 19.64
CA PRO A 233 -15.80 -13.24 20.40
C PRO A 233 -17.16 -12.56 20.18
N GLY A 234 -18.23 -13.33 20.08
CA GLY A 234 -19.58 -12.83 19.82
C GLY A 234 -20.02 -12.91 18.35
N ASN A 235 -19.09 -12.93 17.40
CA ASN A 235 -19.40 -13.15 15.98
C ASN A 235 -19.53 -14.63 15.62
N ASP A 236 -20.47 -14.93 14.71
CA ASP A 236 -20.61 -16.22 14.05
C ASP A 236 -19.42 -16.51 13.10
N GLU A 237 -19.28 -17.76 12.63
CA GLU A 237 -18.14 -18.15 11.79
C GLU A 237 -18.07 -17.36 10.48
N GLN A 238 -19.20 -17.01 9.88
CA GLN A 238 -19.23 -16.25 8.62
C GLN A 238 -18.81 -14.81 8.86
N THR A 239 -19.33 -14.18 9.91
CA THR A 239 -19.00 -12.79 10.29
C THR A 239 -17.53 -12.62 10.66
N ARG A 240 -16.93 -13.63 11.31
CA ARG A 240 -15.48 -13.64 11.58
C ARG A 240 -14.63 -13.66 10.31
N LYS A 241 -15.15 -14.23 9.22
CA LYS A 241 -14.44 -14.32 7.94
C LYS A 241 -14.48 -13.04 7.11
N VAL A 242 -15.29 -12.05 7.48
CA VAL A 242 -15.33 -10.74 6.80
C VAL A 242 -13.93 -10.12 6.71
N THR A 243 -13.12 -10.25 7.75
CA THR A 243 -11.74 -9.76 7.80
C THR A 243 -10.68 -10.87 7.66
N GLU A 244 -11.02 -12.03 7.10
CA GLU A 244 -10.05 -13.13 6.95
C GLU A 244 -8.94 -12.78 5.95
N SER A 245 -9.31 -12.34 4.74
CA SER A 245 -8.36 -12.11 3.64
C SER A 245 -8.72 -10.89 2.81
N LEU A 246 -7.70 -10.14 2.40
CA LEU A 246 -7.81 -8.98 1.53
C LEU A 246 -8.28 -9.40 0.12
N TYR A 247 -9.37 -8.79 -0.36
CA TYR A 247 -10.03 -9.13 -1.63
C TYR A 247 -10.45 -10.61 -1.76
N GLY A 248 -10.67 -11.29 -0.63
CA GLY A 248 -11.23 -12.64 -0.63
C GLY A 248 -12.74 -12.68 -0.38
N GLY A 249 -13.30 -13.88 -0.44
CA GLY A 249 -14.73 -14.12 -0.24
C GLY A 249 -15.56 -13.96 -1.52
N GLY A 250 -16.86 -14.27 -1.41
CA GLY A 250 -17.84 -14.04 -2.47
C GLY A 250 -18.49 -12.66 -2.34
N GLY A 251 -19.46 -12.36 -3.23
CA GLY A 251 -20.10 -11.04 -3.28
C GLY A 251 -20.83 -10.59 -2.00
N ASP A 252 -21.21 -11.49 -1.10
CA ASP A 252 -21.80 -11.13 0.20
C ASP A 252 -20.72 -10.68 1.19
N THR A 253 -19.65 -11.47 1.33
CA THR A 253 -18.49 -11.12 2.15
C THR A 253 -17.87 -9.80 1.69
N ARG A 254 -17.82 -9.56 0.37
CA ARG A 254 -17.30 -8.31 -0.19
C ARG A 254 -18.14 -7.10 0.23
N LEU A 255 -19.46 -7.20 0.17
CA LEU A 255 -20.35 -6.14 0.65
C LEU A 255 -20.21 -5.93 2.16
N GLU A 256 -20.15 -7.00 2.95
CA GLU A 256 -19.94 -6.92 4.41
C GLU A 256 -18.59 -6.26 4.76
N GLN A 257 -17.53 -6.48 3.97
CA GLN A 257 -16.26 -5.77 4.09
C GLN A 257 -16.41 -4.26 3.85
N GLU A 258 -17.12 -3.87 2.80
CA GLU A 258 -17.30 -2.44 2.47
C GLU A 258 -18.23 -1.73 3.46
N LEU A 259 -19.21 -2.43 4.01
CA LEU A 259 -20.03 -1.95 5.13
C LEU A 259 -19.17 -1.76 6.38
N LEU A 260 -18.32 -2.74 6.72
CA LEU A 260 -17.41 -2.62 7.85
C LEU A 260 -16.40 -1.48 7.67
N LEU A 261 -15.84 -1.33 6.47
CA LEU A 261 -14.90 -0.26 6.16
C LEU A 261 -15.58 1.12 6.21
N GLY A 262 -16.75 1.27 5.59
CA GLY A 262 -17.48 2.54 5.53
C GLY A 262 -18.17 2.89 6.85
N ILE A 263 -19.20 2.14 7.21
CA ILE A 263 -20.01 2.39 8.43
C ILE A 263 -19.19 2.14 9.68
N GLY A 264 -18.56 0.96 9.76
CA GLY A 264 -17.74 0.60 10.92
C GLY A 264 -16.56 1.55 11.09
N GLY A 265 -15.94 1.98 9.99
CA GLY A 265 -14.84 2.94 10.03
C GLY A 265 -15.23 4.31 10.58
N VAL A 266 -16.40 4.85 10.22
CA VAL A 266 -16.92 6.09 10.82
C VAL A 266 -17.16 5.91 12.32
N ARG A 267 -17.80 4.81 12.73
CA ARG A 267 -18.00 4.48 14.15
C ARG A 267 -16.68 4.32 14.90
N ALA A 268 -15.66 3.72 14.28
CA ALA A 268 -14.33 3.58 14.85
C ALA A 268 -13.64 4.94 15.05
N LEU A 269 -13.82 5.89 14.13
CA LEU A 269 -13.33 7.26 14.30
C LEU A 269 -14.00 7.96 15.48
N ARG A 270 -15.33 7.87 15.59
CA ARG A 270 -16.07 8.44 16.73
C ARG A 270 -15.59 7.85 18.05
N LEU A 271 -15.41 6.54 18.09
CA LEU A 271 -14.90 5.79 19.23
C LEU A 271 -13.48 6.23 19.61
N TRP A 272 -12.58 6.33 18.63
CA TRP A 272 -11.21 6.78 18.84
C TRP A 272 -11.15 8.22 19.35
N SER A 273 -11.90 9.15 18.75
CA SER A 273 -11.99 10.55 19.20
C SER A 273 -12.52 10.63 20.64
N ARG A 274 -13.58 9.88 20.97
CA ARG A 274 -14.11 9.81 22.34
C ARG A 274 -13.06 9.33 23.35
N LEU A 275 -12.35 8.25 23.04
CA LEU A 275 -11.40 7.61 23.94
C LEU A 275 -10.09 8.39 24.11
N THR A 276 -9.67 9.12 23.08
CA THR A 276 -8.35 9.79 23.06
C THR A 276 -8.42 11.31 23.19
N GLY A 277 -9.62 11.90 23.06
CA GLY A 277 -9.81 13.35 22.97
C GLY A 277 -9.35 13.95 21.63
N ALA A 278 -8.99 13.12 20.65
CA ALA A 278 -8.54 13.60 19.36
C ALA A 278 -9.69 14.24 18.54
N PRO A 279 -9.41 15.26 17.71
CA PRO A 279 -10.44 15.94 16.92
C PRO A 279 -11.21 14.98 16.02
N THR A 280 -12.52 15.21 15.91
CA THR A 280 -13.36 14.49 14.95
C THR A 280 -13.03 14.96 13.54
N PRO A 281 -12.86 14.06 12.56
CA PRO A 281 -12.54 14.45 11.19
C PRO A 281 -13.62 15.33 10.54
N GLU A 282 -13.17 16.41 9.91
CA GLU A 282 -13.99 17.37 9.16
C GLU A 282 -14.06 17.04 7.67
N VAL A 283 -13.03 16.37 7.14
CA VAL A 283 -12.93 15.93 5.75
C VAL A 283 -12.79 14.42 5.69
N TYR A 284 -13.50 13.78 4.75
CA TYR A 284 -13.48 12.34 4.53
C TYR A 284 -13.02 12.05 3.11
N HIS A 285 -11.89 11.35 2.99
CA HIS A 285 -11.31 10.97 1.71
C HIS A 285 -11.48 9.47 1.50
N THR A 286 -12.23 9.09 0.46
CA THR A 286 -12.36 7.71 -0.02
C THR A 286 -11.34 7.42 -1.11
N ASN A 287 -10.42 6.49 -0.80
CA ASN A 287 -9.45 5.96 -1.74
C ASN A 287 -10.09 4.80 -2.54
N GLU A 288 -10.65 5.11 -3.71
CA GLU A 288 -11.59 4.27 -4.49
C GLU A 288 -12.97 4.07 -3.80
N GLY A 289 -13.93 3.48 -4.52
CA GLY A 289 -15.34 3.32 -4.08
C GLY A 289 -15.57 2.44 -2.85
N HIS A 290 -14.58 1.67 -2.40
CA HIS A 290 -14.73 0.62 -1.38
C HIS A 290 -15.24 1.08 0.00
N ALA A 291 -15.08 2.37 0.31
CA ALA A 291 -15.48 2.95 1.58
C ALA A 291 -16.72 3.86 1.46
N GLY A 292 -17.43 3.84 0.32
CA GLY A 292 -18.51 4.80 0.05
C GLY A 292 -19.66 4.76 1.06
N PHE A 293 -19.90 3.62 1.75
CA PHE A 293 -20.88 3.54 2.84
C PHE A 293 -20.56 4.44 4.05
N LEU A 294 -19.36 5.03 4.13
CA LEU A 294 -19.08 6.08 5.11
C LEU A 294 -20.04 7.27 4.95
N GLY A 295 -20.46 7.59 3.73
CA GLY A 295 -21.41 8.67 3.49
C GLY A 295 -22.79 8.33 4.02
N VAL A 296 -23.21 7.07 3.93
CA VAL A 296 -24.49 6.58 4.47
C VAL A 296 -24.52 6.70 6.00
N GLU A 297 -23.45 6.28 6.69
CA GLU A 297 -23.37 6.44 8.15
C GLU A 297 -23.39 7.92 8.56
N ARG A 298 -22.66 8.79 7.85
CA ARG A 298 -22.65 10.23 8.14
C ARG A 298 -24.00 10.91 7.87
N ILE A 299 -24.70 10.53 6.80
CA ILE A 299 -26.08 10.97 6.55
C ILE A 299 -26.98 10.52 7.72
N THR A 300 -26.84 9.26 8.14
CA THR A 300 -27.60 8.69 9.26
C THR A 300 -27.36 9.46 10.57
N GLU A 301 -26.10 9.79 10.90
CA GLU A 301 -25.76 10.61 12.08
C GLU A 301 -26.44 11.99 12.01
N LEU A 302 -26.39 12.67 10.86
CA LEU A 302 -26.99 13.99 10.69
C LEU A 302 -28.52 13.99 10.77
N VAL A 303 -29.16 12.98 10.18
CA VAL A 303 -30.62 12.81 10.26
C VAL A 303 -31.05 12.52 11.70
N ARG A 304 -30.38 11.56 12.35
CA ARG A 304 -30.74 11.09 13.71
C ARG A 304 -30.43 12.13 14.78
N ASP A 305 -29.23 12.71 14.77
CA ASP A 305 -28.70 13.50 15.88
C ASP A 305 -28.93 15.01 15.68
N HIS A 306 -29.12 15.46 14.44
CA HIS A 306 -29.34 16.87 14.10
C HIS A 306 -30.70 17.15 13.47
N GLY A 307 -31.54 16.13 13.23
CA GLY A 307 -32.89 16.28 12.70
C GLY A 307 -32.95 16.82 11.27
N LEU A 308 -31.85 16.69 10.51
CA LEU A 308 -31.82 17.09 9.11
C LEU A 308 -32.67 16.13 8.26
N THR A 309 -33.19 16.64 7.14
CA THR A 309 -33.71 15.77 6.08
C THR A 309 -32.57 15.03 5.37
N PHE A 310 -32.88 13.94 4.67
CA PHE A 310 -31.89 13.21 3.86
C PHE A 310 -31.15 14.13 2.88
N ASP A 311 -31.88 15.04 2.23
CA ASP A 311 -31.30 15.96 1.22
C ASP A 311 -30.33 16.97 1.85
N GLU A 312 -30.70 17.56 2.99
CA GLU A 312 -29.82 18.47 3.72
C GLU A 312 -28.57 17.74 4.24
N ALA A 313 -28.74 16.52 4.77
CA ALA A 313 -27.64 15.69 5.24
C ALA A 313 -26.72 15.26 4.08
N LEU A 314 -27.27 14.94 2.92
CA LEU A 314 -26.51 14.59 1.72
C LEU A 314 -25.63 15.76 1.27
N GLU A 315 -26.15 16.98 1.22
CA GLU A 315 -25.36 18.17 0.85
C GLU A 315 -24.22 18.43 1.85
N ALA A 316 -24.49 18.30 3.15
CA ALA A 316 -23.46 18.43 4.18
C ALA A 316 -22.36 17.36 4.07
N VAL A 317 -22.75 16.09 3.82
CA VAL A 317 -21.80 15.00 3.60
C VAL A 317 -20.99 15.24 2.33
N ARG A 318 -21.64 15.67 1.25
CA ARG A 318 -21.02 15.96 -0.04
C ARG A 318 -19.93 16.99 0.09
N ALA A 319 -20.23 18.14 0.72
CA ALA A 319 -19.30 19.24 0.93
C ALA A 319 -17.99 18.84 1.63
N ALA A 320 -18.05 17.82 2.49
CA ALA A 320 -16.94 17.34 3.30
C ALA A 320 -16.29 16.03 2.77
N THR A 321 -16.64 15.59 1.56
CA THR A 321 -16.16 14.32 1.00
C THR A 321 -15.31 14.51 -0.26
N VAL A 322 -14.17 13.84 -0.30
CA VAL A 322 -13.24 13.77 -1.42
C VAL A 322 -13.18 12.33 -1.94
N PHE A 323 -13.35 12.13 -3.24
CA PHE A 323 -13.30 10.83 -3.89
C PHE A 323 -12.15 10.76 -4.89
N THR A 324 -11.29 9.75 -4.75
CA THR A 324 -10.27 9.45 -5.77
C THR A 324 -10.59 8.12 -6.43
N THR A 325 -10.61 8.11 -7.77
CA THR A 325 -10.72 6.87 -8.55
C THR A 325 -9.36 6.46 -9.10
N HIS A 326 -9.06 5.16 -9.02
CA HIS A 326 -7.80 4.57 -9.46
C HIS A 326 -7.97 3.60 -10.62
N THR A 327 -9.22 3.34 -11.00
CA THR A 327 -9.59 2.26 -11.90
C THR A 327 -9.71 2.79 -13.33
N PRO A 328 -8.85 2.36 -14.27
CA PRO A 328 -8.89 2.85 -15.65
C PRO A 328 -9.89 2.09 -16.54
N VAL A 329 -10.55 1.05 -16.01
CA VAL A 329 -11.49 0.19 -16.75
C VAL A 329 -12.71 -0.19 -15.91
N PRO A 330 -13.94 -0.19 -16.47
CA PRO A 330 -15.14 -0.48 -15.70
C PRO A 330 -15.09 -1.80 -14.91
N ALA A 331 -14.45 -2.85 -15.46
CA ALA A 331 -14.37 -4.17 -14.84
C ALA A 331 -13.63 -4.21 -13.48
N GLY A 332 -12.86 -3.17 -13.13
CA GLY A 332 -12.17 -3.07 -11.85
C GLY A 332 -13.01 -2.44 -10.72
N ILE A 333 -14.22 -1.96 -11.03
CA ILE A 333 -15.10 -1.28 -10.07
C ILE A 333 -16.05 -2.30 -9.41
N ASP A 334 -16.13 -2.26 -8.09
CA ASP A 334 -17.07 -3.08 -7.32
C ASP A 334 -18.53 -2.71 -7.67
N ARG A 335 -19.29 -3.75 -8.06
CA ARG A 335 -20.71 -3.69 -8.41
C ARG A 335 -21.48 -4.74 -7.63
N PHE A 336 -22.60 -4.33 -7.05
CA PHE A 336 -23.51 -5.22 -6.33
C PHE A 336 -24.88 -5.22 -7.00
N ASP A 337 -25.65 -6.29 -6.81
CA ASP A 337 -27.06 -6.31 -7.16
C ASP A 337 -27.82 -5.33 -6.24
N ALA A 338 -28.65 -4.46 -6.81
CA ALA A 338 -29.47 -3.50 -6.07
C ALA A 338 -30.39 -4.18 -5.06
N ALA A 339 -30.90 -5.39 -5.35
CA ALA A 339 -31.70 -6.18 -4.42
C ALA A 339 -30.91 -6.56 -3.16
N LYS A 340 -29.59 -6.75 -3.29
CA LYS A 340 -28.72 -6.98 -2.14
C LYS A 340 -28.62 -5.73 -1.27
N ILE A 341 -28.44 -4.55 -1.85
CA ILE A 341 -28.44 -3.30 -1.08
C ILE A 341 -29.79 -3.11 -0.37
N ASN A 342 -30.89 -3.38 -1.05
CA ASN A 342 -32.23 -3.34 -0.44
C ASN A 342 -32.40 -4.35 0.71
N LEU A 343 -31.75 -5.51 0.65
CA LEU A 343 -31.75 -6.46 1.77
C LEU A 343 -31.05 -5.90 3.01
N PHE A 344 -29.96 -5.14 2.82
CA PHE A 344 -29.16 -4.58 3.92
C PHE A 344 -29.72 -3.29 4.51
N PHE A 345 -30.47 -2.49 3.72
CA PHE A 345 -30.96 -1.18 4.15
C PHE A 345 -32.49 -1.02 4.09
N GLY A 346 -33.22 -2.05 3.65
CA GLY A 346 -34.67 -2.03 3.50
C GLY A 346 -35.38 -2.89 4.55
N GLY A 347 -36.71 -2.78 4.59
CA GLY A 347 -37.57 -3.59 5.45
C GLY A 347 -37.19 -3.48 6.93
N ALA A 348 -36.81 -4.60 7.55
CA ALA A 348 -36.41 -4.65 8.95
C ALA A 348 -35.07 -3.95 9.25
N ASN A 349 -34.27 -3.65 8.21
CA ASN A 349 -32.99 -2.94 8.33
C ASN A 349 -33.10 -1.48 7.87
N ALA A 350 -34.34 -0.97 7.70
CA ALA A 350 -34.57 0.41 7.32
C ALA A 350 -34.00 1.36 8.38
N ILE A 351 -33.28 2.37 7.91
CA ILE A 351 -32.74 3.43 8.74
C ILE A 351 -33.78 4.55 8.81
N ASP A 352 -34.18 4.94 10.02
CA ASP A 352 -35.18 5.99 10.19
C ASP A 352 -34.72 7.32 9.57
N GLY A 353 -35.60 7.95 8.80
CA GLY A 353 -35.29 9.17 8.03
C GLY A 353 -34.33 9.01 6.85
N VAL A 354 -33.87 7.80 6.53
CA VAL A 354 -32.97 7.52 5.38
C VAL A 354 -33.63 6.46 4.46
N PRO A 355 -34.44 6.89 3.48
CA PRO A 355 -35.18 5.97 2.62
C PRO A 355 -34.25 5.13 1.74
N VAL A 356 -34.51 3.82 1.65
CA VAL A 356 -33.67 2.89 0.86
C VAL A 356 -33.66 3.24 -0.62
N GLU A 357 -34.73 3.80 -1.16
CA GLU A 357 -34.81 4.26 -2.55
C GLU A 357 -33.82 5.38 -2.82
N ARG A 358 -33.62 6.28 -1.84
CA ARG A 358 -32.63 7.35 -1.94
C ARG A 358 -31.20 6.81 -1.85
N LEU A 359 -30.97 5.78 -1.03
CA LEU A 359 -29.68 5.09 -0.96
C LEU A 359 -29.36 4.37 -2.27
N LEU A 360 -30.32 3.61 -2.82
CA LEU A 360 -30.16 2.92 -4.10
C LEU A 360 -29.83 3.90 -5.24
N ALA A 361 -30.46 5.08 -5.24
CA ALA A 361 -30.16 6.14 -6.19
C ALA A 361 -28.71 6.67 -6.09
N LEU A 362 -28.00 6.50 -4.97
CA LEU A 362 -26.60 6.89 -4.89
C LEU A 362 -25.70 5.99 -5.74
N GLY A 363 -26.00 4.69 -5.86
CA GLY A 363 -25.18 3.75 -6.66
C GLY A 363 -25.78 3.37 -8.01
N ALA A 364 -26.97 3.86 -8.35
CA ALA A 364 -27.68 3.45 -9.56
C ALA A 364 -26.96 3.89 -10.86
N GLU A 365 -26.79 2.96 -11.79
CA GLU A 365 -26.37 3.26 -13.17
C GLU A 365 -27.60 3.55 -14.05
N ASP A 366 -28.32 4.62 -13.73
CA ASP A 366 -29.59 5.05 -14.36
C ASP A 366 -29.42 5.98 -15.57
N TYR A 367 -28.18 6.11 -16.06
CA TYR A 367 -27.79 6.91 -17.21
C TYR A 367 -27.64 6.07 -18.49
N GLU A 368 -27.50 6.72 -19.65
CA GLU A 368 -27.29 6.03 -20.93
C GLU A 368 -25.99 5.21 -20.90
N GLY A 369 -26.07 3.92 -21.25
CA GLY A 369 -24.95 2.98 -21.15
C GLY A 369 -24.75 2.37 -19.76
N GLY A 370 -25.48 2.82 -18.74
CA GLY A 370 -25.52 2.22 -17.42
C GLY A 370 -26.26 0.87 -17.39
N GLN A 371 -26.00 0.05 -16.38
CA GLN A 371 -26.64 -1.24 -16.18
C GLN A 371 -27.77 -1.16 -15.12
N PRO A 372 -29.05 -1.29 -15.52
CA PRO A 372 -30.17 -1.29 -14.57
C PRO A 372 -30.07 -2.42 -13.55
N GLY A 373 -30.48 -2.15 -12.31
CA GLY A 373 -30.47 -3.14 -11.22
C GLY A 373 -29.08 -3.38 -10.60
N ILE A 374 -28.06 -2.63 -11.03
CA ILE A 374 -26.73 -2.63 -10.43
C ILE A 374 -26.54 -1.42 -9.52
N PHE A 375 -25.84 -1.66 -8.41
CA PHE A 375 -25.31 -0.65 -7.51
C PHE A 375 -23.79 -0.55 -7.68
N ASN A 376 -23.33 0.55 -8.27
CA ASN A 376 -21.93 0.82 -8.56
C ASN A 376 -21.31 1.70 -7.47
N MET A 377 -20.25 1.20 -6.84
CA MET A 377 -19.59 1.88 -5.72
C MET A 377 -18.85 3.16 -6.12
N ALA A 378 -18.32 3.25 -7.35
CA ALA A 378 -17.69 4.46 -7.85
C ALA A 378 -18.74 5.55 -8.15
N VAL A 379 -19.90 5.16 -8.69
CA VAL A 379 -21.04 6.08 -8.89
C VAL A 379 -21.51 6.65 -7.54
N MET A 380 -21.62 5.80 -6.52
CA MET A 380 -21.91 6.26 -5.16
C MET A 380 -20.83 7.23 -4.64
N GLY A 381 -19.55 6.93 -4.83
CA GLY A 381 -18.45 7.82 -4.48
C GLY A 381 -18.56 9.21 -5.13
N LEU A 382 -18.86 9.26 -6.43
CA LEU A 382 -19.01 10.51 -7.20
C LEU A 382 -20.25 11.31 -6.78
N ARG A 383 -21.36 10.64 -6.46
CA ARG A 383 -22.58 11.29 -5.96
C ARG A 383 -22.44 11.79 -4.52
N LEU A 384 -21.65 11.10 -3.70
CA LEU A 384 -21.38 11.48 -2.30
C LEU A 384 -20.23 12.48 -2.12
N ALA A 385 -19.43 12.77 -3.15
CA ALA A 385 -18.27 13.65 -3.04
C ALA A 385 -18.46 15.00 -3.73
N GLN A 386 -18.01 16.07 -3.08
CA GLN A 386 -17.93 17.41 -3.70
C GLN A 386 -16.71 17.54 -4.61
N ARG A 387 -15.64 16.81 -4.31
CA ARG A 387 -14.38 16.81 -5.08
C ARG A 387 -14.06 15.40 -5.54
N ALA A 388 -13.79 15.25 -6.83
CA ALA A 388 -13.34 14.00 -7.42
C ALA A 388 -12.04 14.21 -8.21
N ASN A 389 -11.17 13.20 -8.21
CA ASN A 389 -9.95 13.22 -9.02
C ASN A 389 -9.54 11.83 -9.52
N GLY A 390 -8.93 11.82 -10.71
CA GLY A 390 -8.06 10.75 -11.18
C GLY A 390 -6.63 10.91 -10.64
N VAL A 391 -5.75 9.95 -10.98
CA VAL A 391 -4.41 9.80 -10.38
C VAL A 391 -3.22 10.11 -11.31
N SER A 392 -3.54 10.60 -12.50
CA SER A 392 -2.62 11.17 -13.50
C SER A 392 -3.46 12.06 -14.41
N GLN A 393 -2.83 12.95 -15.18
CA GLN A 393 -3.54 13.83 -16.12
C GLN A 393 -4.31 13.02 -17.16
N LEU A 394 -3.65 12.01 -17.76
CA LEU A 394 -4.29 11.12 -18.74
C LEU A 394 -5.42 10.31 -18.09
N HIS A 395 -5.24 9.82 -16.87
CA HIS A 395 -6.30 9.11 -16.17
C HIS A 395 -7.49 10.01 -15.81
N GLY A 396 -7.27 11.29 -15.56
CA GLY A 396 -8.37 12.24 -15.43
C GLY A 396 -9.22 12.32 -16.70
N VAL A 397 -8.59 12.31 -17.88
CA VAL A 397 -9.31 12.24 -19.17
C VAL A 397 -10.10 10.93 -19.28
N VAL A 398 -9.45 9.78 -19.02
CA VAL A 398 -10.11 8.46 -19.06
C VAL A 398 -11.29 8.38 -18.08
N SER A 399 -11.12 8.92 -16.87
CA SER A 399 -12.16 8.92 -15.84
C SER A 399 -13.37 9.75 -16.24
N ARG A 400 -13.16 10.92 -16.86
CA ARG A 400 -14.28 11.76 -17.32
C ARG A 400 -15.11 11.06 -18.39
N GLY A 401 -14.48 10.43 -19.38
CA GLY A 401 -15.19 9.63 -20.38
C GLY A 401 -15.84 8.35 -19.84
N MET A 402 -15.31 7.76 -18.74
CA MET A 402 -15.91 6.57 -18.13
C MET A 402 -17.19 6.88 -17.32
N PHE A 403 -17.34 8.12 -16.86
CA PHE A 403 -18.42 8.54 -15.98
C PHE A 403 -19.24 9.71 -16.54
N ASP A 404 -19.08 10.05 -17.82
CA ASP A 404 -19.76 11.15 -18.52
C ASP A 404 -21.29 11.07 -18.38
N GLY A 405 -21.87 9.87 -18.41
CA GLY A 405 -23.29 9.61 -18.25
C GLY A 405 -23.89 10.13 -16.95
N LEU A 406 -23.09 10.36 -15.90
CA LEU A 406 -23.56 10.99 -14.65
C LEU A 406 -23.84 12.50 -14.79
N TRP A 407 -23.33 13.15 -15.85
CA TRP A 407 -23.50 14.57 -16.14
C TRP A 407 -24.05 14.77 -17.57
N PRO A 408 -25.29 14.35 -17.84
CA PRO A 408 -25.87 14.45 -19.18
C PRO A 408 -25.95 15.91 -19.63
N GLY A 409 -25.52 16.16 -20.87
CA GLY A 409 -25.54 17.50 -21.48
C GLY A 409 -24.31 18.37 -21.19
N PHE A 410 -23.30 17.83 -20.50
CA PHE A 410 -21.98 18.44 -20.35
C PHE A 410 -20.97 17.74 -21.24
N ASP A 411 -19.98 18.48 -21.75
CA ASP A 411 -18.85 17.86 -22.46
C ASP A 411 -17.92 17.14 -21.45
N ASP A 412 -17.18 16.12 -21.89
CA ASP A 412 -16.22 15.38 -21.05
C ASP A 412 -15.22 16.27 -20.32
N VAL A 413 -14.91 17.45 -20.86
CA VAL A 413 -13.99 18.41 -20.23
C VAL A 413 -14.60 19.17 -19.05
N GLU A 414 -15.93 19.23 -18.98
CA GLU A 414 -16.71 19.90 -17.93
C GLU A 414 -17.11 18.96 -16.80
N VAL A 415 -17.01 17.65 -17.01
CA VAL A 415 -17.20 16.63 -15.97
C VAL A 415 -16.27 16.94 -14.79
N PRO A 416 -16.79 17.09 -13.55
CA PRO A 416 -16.04 17.62 -12.40
C PRO A 416 -15.07 16.61 -11.76
N ILE A 417 -14.31 15.87 -12.57
CA ILE A 417 -13.25 14.97 -12.16
C ILE A 417 -11.90 15.58 -12.57
N SER A 418 -11.17 16.07 -11.57
CA SER A 418 -9.84 16.65 -11.73
C SER A 418 -8.73 15.59 -11.82
N SER A 419 -7.46 15.98 -11.78
CA SER A 419 -6.32 15.06 -11.75
C SER A 419 -5.33 15.49 -10.68
N ILE A 420 -4.93 14.54 -9.82
CA ILE A 420 -3.83 14.71 -8.86
C ILE A 420 -2.87 13.56 -9.12
N THR A 421 -1.75 13.86 -9.78
CA THR A 421 -0.75 12.85 -10.13
C THR A 421 -0.17 12.25 -8.85
N ASN A 422 -0.14 10.91 -8.77
CA ASN A 422 0.41 10.25 -7.58
C ASN A 422 1.88 10.62 -7.35
N GLY A 423 2.32 10.47 -6.10
CA GLY A 423 3.73 10.51 -5.71
C GLY A 423 4.14 9.25 -4.94
N VAL A 424 5.40 9.20 -4.54
CA VAL A 424 5.95 8.14 -3.69
C VAL A 424 6.73 8.74 -2.53
N HIS A 425 6.76 8.06 -1.39
CA HIS A 425 7.44 8.54 -0.20
C HIS A 425 8.97 8.36 -0.32
N ALA A 426 9.70 9.41 -0.69
CA ALA A 426 11.15 9.32 -0.96
C ALA A 426 11.96 8.69 0.20
N PRO A 427 11.74 9.01 1.49
CA PRO A 427 12.46 8.34 2.58
C PRO A 427 12.22 6.82 2.68
N THR A 428 11.10 6.31 2.14
CA THR A 428 10.87 4.85 2.06
C THR A 428 11.68 4.20 0.94
N TRP A 429 11.76 4.86 -0.21
CA TRP A 429 12.11 4.24 -1.48
C TRP A 429 13.50 4.58 -2.00
N VAL A 430 14.11 5.64 -1.51
CA VAL A 430 15.49 6.04 -1.85
C VAL A 430 16.47 5.28 -0.96
N ASP A 431 17.45 4.62 -1.58
CA ASP A 431 18.52 3.94 -0.85
C ASP A 431 19.40 4.96 -0.12
N ARG A 432 19.89 4.58 1.05
CA ARG A 432 20.75 5.43 1.89
C ARG A 432 22.01 5.89 1.15
N ALA A 433 22.55 5.06 0.26
CA ALA A 433 23.73 5.41 -0.52
C ALA A 433 23.50 6.64 -1.41
N VAL A 434 22.26 6.88 -1.86
CA VAL A 434 21.92 8.09 -2.63
C VAL A 434 21.98 9.34 -1.73
N TYR A 435 21.46 9.26 -0.50
CA TYR A 435 21.59 10.35 0.47
C TYR A 435 23.03 10.59 0.91
N ASP A 436 23.86 9.54 0.98
CA ASP A 436 25.30 9.67 1.28
C ASP A 436 26.04 10.44 0.19
N VAL A 437 25.72 10.18 -1.09
CA VAL A 437 26.23 10.97 -2.22
C VAL A 437 25.79 12.42 -2.11
N ALA A 438 24.50 12.67 -1.85
CA ALA A 438 23.97 14.02 -1.69
C ALA A 438 24.66 14.78 -0.54
N ARG A 439 24.80 14.17 0.65
CA ARG A 439 25.52 14.80 1.77
C ARG A 439 26.97 15.11 1.43
N LYS A 440 27.66 14.17 0.78
CA LYS A 440 29.08 14.32 0.44
C LYS A 440 29.34 15.39 -0.62
N HIS A 441 28.49 15.47 -1.65
CA HIS A 441 28.75 16.29 -2.83
C HIS A 441 27.91 17.58 -2.89
N LEU A 442 26.71 17.57 -2.31
CA LEU A 442 25.78 18.70 -2.30
C LEU A 442 25.70 19.39 -0.93
N GLY A 443 26.12 18.69 0.13
CA GLY A 443 26.19 19.23 1.50
C GLY A 443 24.92 19.05 2.33
N THR A 444 23.92 18.32 1.81
CA THR A 444 22.61 18.11 2.45
C THR A 444 22.01 16.77 2.03
N ASP A 445 21.20 16.16 2.90
CA ASP A 445 20.28 15.06 2.58
C ASP A 445 18.85 15.55 2.32
N ASP A 446 18.52 16.80 2.64
CA ASP A 446 17.27 17.45 2.26
C ASP A 446 17.36 17.98 0.82
N ILE A 447 17.24 17.07 -0.14
CA ILE A 447 17.36 17.41 -1.57
C ILE A 447 16.14 18.23 -2.05
N ALA A 448 14.96 17.97 -1.49
CA ALA A 448 13.71 18.61 -1.93
C ALA A 448 13.46 19.99 -1.29
N GLY A 449 13.95 20.22 -0.06
CA GLY A 449 13.79 21.49 0.66
C GLY A 449 14.90 22.51 0.37
N THR A 450 15.88 22.17 -0.48
CA THR A 450 17.03 23.03 -0.82
C THR A 450 17.21 23.18 -2.33
N ASP A 451 18.22 23.95 -2.75
CA ASP A 451 18.65 24.10 -4.15
C ASP A 451 19.53 22.92 -4.64
N ALA A 452 19.58 21.81 -3.90
CA ALA A 452 20.44 20.67 -4.19
C ALA A 452 20.21 20.08 -5.60
N TRP A 453 18.96 20.08 -6.10
CA TRP A 453 18.66 19.62 -7.45
C TRP A 453 19.28 20.49 -8.56
N ASP A 454 19.39 21.80 -8.34
CA ASP A 454 20.01 22.72 -9.32
C ASP A 454 21.52 22.49 -9.44
N ARG A 455 22.11 21.84 -8.44
CA ARG A 455 23.55 21.54 -8.31
C ARG A 455 23.87 20.08 -8.60
N ILE A 456 22.91 19.29 -9.11
CA ILE A 456 23.11 17.85 -9.35
C ILE A 456 24.27 17.57 -10.34
N ASP A 457 24.52 18.49 -11.27
CA ASP A 457 25.63 18.42 -12.22
C ASP A 457 27.02 18.55 -11.55
N GLU A 458 27.09 19.00 -10.29
CA GLU A 458 28.32 19.01 -9.50
C GLU A 458 28.71 17.62 -8.98
N VAL A 459 27.78 16.66 -8.98
CA VAL A 459 28.04 15.29 -8.52
C VAL A 459 28.89 14.54 -9.57
N PRO A 460 30.07 14.02 -9.21
CA PRO A 460 30.93 13.30 -10.15
C PRO A 460 30.23 12.05 -10.72
N ALA A 461 30.33 11.85 -12.03
CA ALA A 461 29.68 10.71 -12.71
C ALA A 461 30.17 9.35 -12.19
N ASP A 462 31.43 9.23 -11.78
CA ASP A 462 32.00 8.03 -11.15
C ASP A 462 31.42 7.76 -9.75
N ALA A 463 31.06 8.81 -9.00
CA ALA A 463 30.34 8.67 -7.72
C ALA A 463 28.94 8.12 -7.94
N VAL A 464 28.21 8.61 -8.95
CA VAL A 464 26.89 8.06 -9.33
C VAL A 464 27.01 6.61 -9.78
N TRP A 465 27.97 6.30 -10.66
CA TRP A 465 28.16 4.95 -11.18
C TRP A 465 28.56 3.93 -10.11
N SER A 466 29.51 4.28 -9.24
CA SER A 466 29.92 3.43 -8.12
C SER A 466 28.77 3.17 -7.14
N THR A 467 27.96 4.19 -6.85
CA THR A 467 26.77 4.06 -6.01
C THR A 467 25.72 3.15 -6.64
N LYS A 468 25.44 3.30 -7.95
CA LYS A 468 24.56 2.37 -8.69
C LYS A 468 25.08 0.94 -8.65
N ARG A 469 26.39 0.73 -8.77
CA ARG A 469 27.02 -0.61 -8.67
C ARG A 469 26.83 -1.21 -7.28
N GLU A 470 27.01 -0.44 -6.21
CA GLU A 470 26.77 -0.90 -4.84
C GLU A 470 25.31 -1.34 -4.64
N MET A 471 24.35 -0.54 -5.10
CA MET A 471 22.93 -0.90 -5.02
C MET A 471 22.58 -2.15 -5.85
N ARG A 472 23.22 -2.33 -7.01
CA ARG A 472 23.13 -3.58 -7.79
C ARG A 472 23.69 -4.77 -7.04
N GLU A 473 24.82 -4.63 -6.36
CA GLU A 473 25.42 -5.69 -5.56
C GLU A 473 24.49 -6.14 -4.42
N LYS A 474 23.84 -5.19 -3.74
CA LYS A 474 22.79 -5.49 -2.74
C LYS A 474 21.64 -6.29 -3.36
N LEU A 475 21.15 -5.88 -4.53
CA LEU A 475 20.09 -6.59 -5.27
C LEU A 475 20.52 -8.01 -5.71
N VAL A 476 21.74 -8.16 -6.25
CA VAL A 476 22.27 -9.47 -6.66
C VAL A 476 22.35 -10.42 -5.46
N SER A 477 22.88 -9.95 -4.32
CA SER A 477 22.93 -10.73 -3.08
C SER A 477 21.54 -11.17 -2.62
N ASP A 478 20.55 -10.25 -2.62
CA ASP A 478 19.17 -10.58 -2.26
C ASP A 478 18.51 -11.54 -3.24
N ALA A 479 18.70 -11.34 -4.54
CA ALA A 479 18.19 -12.21 -5.60
C ALA A 479 18.74 -13.64 -5.44
N ARG A 480 20.05 -13.82 -5.22
CA ARG A 480 20.66 -15.13 -4.99
C ARG A 480 20.07 -15.84 -3.78
N ARG A 481 19.90 -15.15 -2.65
CA ARG A 481 19.23 -15.71 -1.45
C ARG A 481 17.80 -16.17 -1.76
N ARG A 482 17.04 -15.35 -2.50
CA ARG A 482 15.64 -15.64 -2.84
C ARG A 482 15.50 -16.76 -3.86
N VAL A 483 16.37 -16.82 -4.87
CA VAL A 483 16.44 -17.93 -5.84
C VAL A 483 16.74 -19.23 -5.12
N ARG A 484 17.76 -19.26 -4.24
CA ARG A 484 18.09 -20.43 -3.42
C ARG A 484 16.89 -20.89 -2.60
N SER A 485 16.24 -19.96 -1.87
CA SER A 485 15.04 -20.27 -1.06
C SER A 485 13.86 -20.77 -1.91
N SER A 486 13.66 -20.19 -3.10
CA SER A 486 12.60 -20.59 -4.03
C SER A 486 12.82 -22.03 -4.50
N TRP A 487 14.03 -22.36 -4.97
CA TRP A 487 14.35 -23.70 -5.46
C TRP A 487 14.33 -24.77 -4.36
N GLN A 488 14.76 -24.44 -3.13
CA GLN A 488 14.60 -25.34 -1.97
C GLN A 488 13.12 -25.67 -1.72
N LYS A 489 12.23 -24.67 -1.76
CA LYS A 489 10.77 -24.88 -1.62
C LYS A 489 10.17 -25.69 -2.78
N ARG A 490 10.80 -25.66 -3.96
CA ARG A 490 10.45 -26.47 -5.13
C ARG A 490 11.00 -27.90 -5.07
N GLY A 491 11.77 -28.23 -4.03
CA GLY A 491 12.31 -29.57 -3.76
C GLY A 491 13.77 -29.80 -4.16
N ALA A 492 14.51 -28.75 -4.52
CA ALA A 492 15.95 -28.86 -4.79
C ALA A 492 16.76 -29.00 -3.49
N THR A 493 17.84 -29.77 -3.55
CA THR A 493 18.82 -29.96 -2.48
C THR A 493 19.94 -28.92 -2.57
N ASP A 494 20.67 -28.67 -1.47
CA ASP A 494 21.76 -27.69 -1.48
C ASP A 494 22.88 -28.03 -2.48
N ALA A 495 23.10 -29.32 -2.75
CA ALA A 495 24.07 -29.79 -3.75
C ALA A 495 23.69 -29.40 -5.18
N GLU A 496 22.40 -29.24 -5.49
CA GLU A 496 21.90 -28.83 -6.81
C GLU A 496 21.94 -27.31 -7.02
N LEU A 497 22.23 -26.53 -5.98
CA LEU A 497 22.10 -25.07 -5.96
C LEU A 497 23.43 -24.31 -6.04
N GLY A 498 24.53 -24.98 -6.40
CA GLY A 498 25.83 -24.32 -6.60
C GLY A 498 25.80 -23.23 -7.68
N TRP A 499 25.00 -23.42 -8.73
CA TRP A 499 24.86 -22.44 -9.82
C TRP A 499 24.21 -21.11 -9.39
N VAL A 500 23.55 -21.07 -8.23
CA VAL A 500 22.91 -19.84 -7.72
C VAL A 500 23.96 -18.78 -7.41
N ASP A 501 25.21 -19.18 -7.14
CA ASP A 501 26.29 -18.24 -6.83
C ASP A 501 26.75 -17.45 -8.07
N ASP A 502 26.39 -17.90 -9.28
CA ASP A 502 26.63 -17.22 -10.56
C ASP A 502 25.41 -16.41 -11.06
N VAL A 503 24.32 -16.40 -10.30
CA VAL A 503 23.08 -15.71 -10.69
C VAL A 503 23.25 -14.21 -10.57
N LEU A 504 23.11 -13.51 -11.70
CA LEU A 504 23.27 -12.06 -11.85
C LEU A 504 24.67 -11.56 -11.50
N ASP A 505 25.04 -10.45 -12.10
CA ASP A 505 26.35 -9.83 -11.96
C ASP A 505 26.19 -8.33 -11.64
N PRO A 506 26.81 -7.80 -10.57
CA PRO A 506 26.74 -6.39 -10.23
C PRO A 506 27.43 -5.47 -11.24
N ASP A 507 28.16 -5.99 -12.22
CA ASP A 507 28.80 -5.21 -13.29
C ASP A 507 28.01 -5.23 -14.61
N VAL A 508 26.84 -5.87 -14.64
CA VAL A 508 25.98 -5.96 -15.83
C VAL A 508 24.74 -5.08 -15.70
N LEU A 509 24.30 -4.53 -16.84
CA LEU A 509 23.09 -3.70 -16.93
C LEU A 509 21.87 -4.50 -16.47
N THR A 510 21.18 -4.00 -15.44
CA THR A 510 20.06 -4.67 -14.78
C THR A 510 18.74 -4.00 -15.09
N ILE A 511 17.81 -4.77 -15.71
CA ILE A 511 16.46 -4.33 -16.05
C ILE A 511 15.47 -4.92 -15.03
N GLY A 512 14.69 -4.06 -14.39
CA GLY A 512 13.65 -4.45 -13.44
C GLY A 512 12.26 -4.53 -14.04
N PHE A 513 11.49 -5.54 -13.64
CA PHE A 513 10.07 -5.65 -13.93
C PHE A 513 9.34 -6.22 -12.70
N ALA A 514 8.60 -5.40 -11.95
CA ALA A 514 7.74 -5.92 -10.89
C ALA A 514 6.37 -5.27 -10.76
N ARG A 515 5.32 -6.10 -10.74
CA ARG A 515 3.91 -5.70 -10.71
C ARG A 515 2.97 -6.88 -10.47
N ARG A 516 1.68 -6.61 -10.23
CA ARG A 516 0.64 -7.64 -10.39
C ARG A 516 0.61 -8.13 -11.85
N VAL A 517 0.22 -9.38 -12.08
CA VAL A 517 0.28 -10.02 -13.41
C VAL A 517 -1.11 -10.29 -14.01
N PRO A 518 -1.93 -9.26 -14.30
CA PRO A 518 -3.06 -9.42 -15.22
C PRO A 518 -2.57 -9.34 -16.68
N THR A 519 -3.39 -9.82 -17.62
CA THR A 519 -3.05 -9.90 -19.06
C THR A 519 -2.61 -8.58 -19.67
N TYR A 520 -3.30 -7.48 -19.35
CA TYR A 520 -3.01 -6.16 -19.92
C TYR A 520 -1.64 -5.59 -19.51
N LYS A 521 -0.96 -6.14 -18.48
CA LYS A 521 0.39 -5.72 -18.09
C LYS A 521 1.50 -6.38 -18.93
N ARG A 522 1.16 -7.33 -19.81
CA ARG A 522 2.05 -7.90 -20.84
C ARG A 522 3.40 -8.43 -20.33
N LEU A 523 3.38 -9.22 -19.24
CA LEU A 523 4.58 -9.85 -18.65
C LEU A 523 5.40 -10.63 -19.69
N THR A 524 4.76 -11.43 -20.54
CA THR A 524 5.42 -12.32 -21.50
C THR A 524 5.70 -11.66 -22.85
N LEU A 525 5.47 -10.35 -23.02
CA LEU A 525 5.74 -9.67 -24.30
C LEU A 525 7.19 -9.85 -24.76
N MET A 526 8.13 -9.87 -23.80
CA MET A 526 9.55 -10.11 -24.08
C MET A 526 9.86 -11.54 -24.57
N LEU A 527 8.95 -12.49 -24.32
CA LEU A 527 9.08 -13.89 -24.75
C LEU A 527 8.49 -14.15 -26.14
N ARG A 528 7.90 -13.14 -26.79
CA ARG A 528 7.40 -13.24 -28.17
C ARG A 528 8.50 -13.62 -29.17
N ASP A 529 9.74 -13.19 -28.89
CA ASP A 529 10.94 -13.59 -29.63
C ASP A 529 12.03 -14.05 -28.64
N PRO A 530 11.97 -15.32 -28.20
CA PRO A 530 12.88 -15.83 -27.17
C PRO A 530 14.32 -15.93 -27.68
N ALA A 531 14.53 -16.14 -28.98
CA ALA A 531 15.86 -16.19 -29.57
C ALA A 531 16.55 -14.83 -29.50
N ARG A 532 15.82 -13.75 -29.83
CA ARG A 532 16.31 -12.39 -29.67
C ARG A 532 16.57 -12.04 -28.20
N LEU A 533 15.69 -12.44 -27.28
CA LEU A 533 15.91 -12.20 -25.85
C LEU A 533 17.17 -12.93 -25.35
N LYS A 534 17.38 -14.20 -25.73
CA LYS A 534 18.61 -14.94 -25.42
C LYS A 534 19.85 -14.24 -25.97
N ALA A 535 19.80 -13.76 -27.20
CA ALA A 535 20.92 -13.03 -27.82
C ALA A 535 21.29 -11.73 -27.07
N LEU A 536 20.30 -11.02 -26.52
CA LEU A 536 20.53 -9.83 -25.68
C LEU A 536 21.11 -10.20 -24.32
N LEU A 537 20.52 -11.19 -23.64
CA LEU A 537 20.97 -11.67 -22.33
C LEU A 537 22.42 -12.17 -22.36
N LEU A 538 22.80 -12.84 -23.46
CA LEU A 538 24.08 -13.51 -23.62
C LEU A 538 25.05 -12.79 -24.56
N HIS A 539 24.80 -11.50 -24.86
CA HIS A 539 25.67 -10.75 -25.77
C HIS A 539 27.12 -10.72 -25.24
N PRO A 540 28.13 -11.08 -26.04
CA PRO A 540 29.49 -11.33 -25.54
C PRO A 540 30.18 -10.11 -24.93
N GLU A 541 29.85 -8.90 -25.41
CA GLU A 541 30.47 -7.65 -24.94
C GLU A 541 29.53 -6.75 -24.14
N ARG A 542 28.21 -6.99 -24.24
CA ARG A 542 27.17 -6.08 -23.74
C ARG A 542 25.95 -6.87 -23.25
N PRO A 543 26.15 -7.85 -22.35
CA PRO A 543 25.04 -8.62 -21.83
C PRO A 543 24.10 -7.69 -21.06
N VAL A 544 22.84 -8.10 -20.96
CA VAL A 544 21.87 -7.50 -20.04
C VAL A 544 21.35 -8.58 -19.11
N GLN A 545 20.80 -8.16 -17.96
CA GLN A 545 20.13 -9.08 -17.04
C GLN A 545 18.76 -8.56 -16.62
N LEU A 546 17.84 -9.47 -16.31
CA LEU A 546 16.46 -9.15 -15.96
C LEU A 546 16.09 -9.70 -14.58
N VAL A 547 15.50 -8.84 -13.75
CA VAL A 547 14.90 -9.23 -12.47
C VAL A 547 13.40 -9.01 -12.54
N ILE A 548 12.65 -10.12 -12.49
CA ILE A 548 11.20 -10.15 -12.66
C ILE A 548 10.56 -10.56 -11.33
N ALA A 549 9.51 -9.88 -10.92
CA ALA A 549 8.72 -10.27 -9.75
C ALA A 549 7.24 -9.91 -9.93
N GLY A 550 6.34 -10.69 -9.34
CA GLY A 550 4.92 -10.38 -9.46
C GLY A 550 4.02 -11.48 -8.97
N LYS A 551 2.76 -11.11 -8.68
CA LYS A 551 1.72 -12.01 -8.20
C LYS A 551 0.52 -11.95 -9.15
N SER A 552 -0.02 -13.11 -9.53
CA SER A 552 -1.33 -13.20 -10.18
C SER A 552 -2.42 -13.34 -9.13
N HIS A 553 -3.63 -12.89 -9.42
CA HIS A 553 -4.77 -13.15 -8.56
C HIS A 553 -5.00 -14.68 -8.44
N PRO A 554 -5.40 -15.23 -7.28
CA PRO A 554 -5.55 -16.68 -7.13
C PRO A 554 -6.56 -17.31 -8.10
N ALA A 555 -7.58 -16.55 -8.49
CA ALA A 555 -8.60 -16.94 -9.48
C ALA A 555 -8.22 -16.59 -10.95
N ASP A 556 -7.11 -15.89 -11.19
CA ASP A 556 -6.66 -15.54 -12.54
C ASP A 556 -5.67 -16.60 -13.06
N GLU A 557 -6.25 -17.68 -13.59
CA GLU A 557 -5.52 -18.80 -14.19
C GLU A 557 -4.67 -18.38 -15.40
N THR A 558 -5.12 -17.38 -16.16
CA THR A 558 -4.37 -16.85 -17.30
C THR A 558 -3.10 -16.14 -16.80
N GLY A 559 -3.22 -15.25 -15.81
CA GLY A 559 -2.07 -14.60 -15.18
C GLY A 559 -1.09 -15.60 -14.55
N LYS A 560 -1.59 -16.68 -13.93
CA LYS A 560 -0.73 -17.77 -13.39
C LYS A 560 0.04 -18.49 -14.49
N ARG A 561 -0.59 -18.71 -15.66
CA ARG A 561 0.08 -19.31 -16.82
C ARG A 561 1.18 -18.42 -17.38
N LEU A 562 0.96 -17.10 -17.45
CA LEU A 562 1.98 -16.14 -17.86
C LEU A 562 3.20 -16.16 -16.90
N ILE A 563 2.96 -16.27 -15.59
CA ILE A 563 4.03 -16.45 -14.59
C ILE A 563 4.79 -17.76 -14.86
N GLN A 564 4.07 -18.86 -15.08
CA GLN A 564 4.69 -20.16 -15.32
C GLN A 564 5.58 -20.15 -16.57
N GLU A 565 5.11 -19.56 -17.66
CA GLU A 565 5.89 -19.41 -18.90
C GLU A 565 7.19 -18.65 -18.64
N MET A 566 7.11 -17.52 -17.93
CA MET A 566 8.28 -16.72 -17.56
C MET A 566 9.25 -17.47 -16.66
N VAL A 567 8.75 -18.18 -15.63
CA VAL A 567 9.59 -18.99 -14.73
C VAL A 567 10.32 -20.07 -15.50
N ARG A 568 9.63 -20.78 -16.41
CA ARG A 568 10.27 -21.83 -17.24
C ARG A 568 11.38 -21.28 -18.13
N PHE A 569 11.17 -20.11 -18.73
CA PHE A 569 12.22 -19.44 -19.50
C PHE A 569 13.39 -19.00 -18.61
N ALA A 570 13.10 -18.40 -17.45
CA ALA A 570 14.13 -17.94 -16.52
C ALA A 570 14.92 -19.09 -15.88
N ASP A 571 14.34 -20.29 -15.75
CA ASP A 571 14.99 -21.47 -15.20
C ASP A 571 15.90 -22.21 -16.22
N ASP A 572 15.83 -21.87 -17.50
CA ASP A 572 16.66 -22.48 -18.56
C ASP A 572 18.15 -22.30 -18.22
N PRO A 573 18.94 -23.39 -18.11
CA PRO A 573 20.37 -23.32 -17.79
C PRO A 573 21.19 -22.37 -18.68
N GLU A 574 20.78 -22.16 -19.93
CA GLU A 574 21.45 -21.22 -20.84
C GLU A 574 21.36 -19.77 -20.37
N VAL A 575 20.29 -19.37 -19.68
CA VAL A 575 20.01 -17.97 -19.33
C VAL A 575 19.77 -17.70 -17.85
N ARG A 576 19.58 -18.72 -17.00
CA ARG A 576 19.26 -18.57 -15.57
C ARG A 576 20.25 -17.78 -14.72
N HIS A 577 21.45 -17.53 -15.26
CA HIS A 577 22.46 -16.67 -14.65
C HIS A 577 22.29 -15.18 -15.02
N ARG A 578 21.41 -14.84 -15.97
CA ARG A 578 21.10 -13.49 -16.46
C ARG A 578 19.63 -13.09 -16.30
N ILE A 579 18.71 -14.01 -16.05
CA ILE A 579 17.29 -13.70 -15.84
C ILE A 579 16.74 -14.49 -14.67
N VAL A 580 16.00 -13.82 -13.80
CA VAL A 580 15.38 -14.44 -12.62
C VAL A 580 13.92 -14.02 -12.44
N PHE A 581 13.10 -14.96 -11.97
CA PHE A 581 11.79 -14.67 -11.41
C PHE A 581 11.84 -14.83 -9.88
N LEU A 582 11.62 -13.74 -9.15
CA LEU A 582 11.64 -13.70 -7.69
C LEU A 582 10.20 -13.83 -7.14
N PRO A 583 9.85 -14.92 -6.44
CA PRO A 583 8.52 -15.09 -5.90
C PRO A 583 8.30 -14.22 -4.66
N ASN A 584 7.03 -13.95 -4.38
CA ASN A 584 6.53 -13.21 -3.24
C ASN A 584 7.03 -11.76 -3.18
N TYR A 585 6.81 -11.02 -4.28
CA TYR A 585 7.02 -9.57 -4.30
C TYR A 585 6.30 -8.86 -3.14
N ASP A 586 7.05 -8.06 -2.39
CA ASP A 586 6.61 -7.28 -1.22
C ASP A 586 7.50 -6.03 -1.05
N ILE A 587 7.23 -5.20 -0.02
CA ILE A 587 7.97 -3.96 0.25
C ILE A 587 9.45 -4.24 0.52
N ALA A 588 9.76 -5.33 1.25
CA ALA A 588 11.15 -5.69 1.58
C ALA A 588 11.95 -6.02 0.32
N MET A 589 11.38 -6.78 -0.62
CA MET A 589 12.01 -7.00 -1.93
C MET A 589 12.15 -5.69 -2.71
N ALA A 590 11.10 -4.87 -2.71
CA ALA A 590 11.06 -3.63 -3.47
C ALA A 590 12.14 -2.62 -3.04
N GLN A 591 12.51 -2.58 -1.75
CA GLN A 591 13.58 -1.74 -1.21
C GLN A 591 14.98 -2.08 -1.75
N HIS A 592 15.20 -3.30 -2.25
CA HIS A 592 16.44 -3.66 -2.96
C HIS A 592 16.28 -3.61 -4.48
N LEU A 593 15.08 -3.95 -4.97
CA LEU A 593 14.80 -4.05 -6.40
C LEU A 593 14.89 -2.69 -7.09
N TYR A 594 14.17 -1.66 -6.60
CA TYR A 594 14.18 -0.36 -7.28
C TYR A 594 15.56 0.28 -7.32
N PRO A 595 16.33 0.33 -6.22
CA PRO A 595 17.67 0.94 -6.26
C PRO A 595 18.68 0.15 -7.09
N GLY A 596 18.56 -1.19 -7.11
CA GLY A 596 19.45 -2.07 -7.87
C GLY A 596 19.14 -2.17 -9.37
N CYS A 597 18.05 -1.60 -9.87
CA CYS A 597 17.78 -1.58 -11.31
C CYS A 597 18.39 -0.34 -11.99
N ASP A 598 19.02 -0.53 -13.15
CA ASP A 598 19.49 0.56 -14.00
C ASP A 598 18.38 1.05 -14.93
N VAL A 599 17.54 0.13 -15.40
CA VAL A 599 16.38 0.43 -16.24
C VAL A 599 15.12 -0.21 -15.64
N TRP A 600 14.04 0.56 -15.54
CA TRP A 600 12.74 0.07 -15.12
C TRP A 600 11.82 -0.12 -16.32
N LEU A 601 11.36 -1.35 -16.54
CA LEU A 601 10.51 -1.70 -17.68
C LEU A 601 9.02 -1.61 -17.32
N ASN A 602 8.27 -0.87 -18.14
CA ASN A 602 6.83 -0.71 -18.00
C ASN A 602 6.10 -0.76 -19.36
N ASN A 603 5.44 -1.88 -19.65
CA ASN A 603 4.83 -2.14 -20.96
C ASN A 603 3.32 -2.51 -20.93
N PRO A 604 2.45 -1.91 -20.08
CA PRO A 604 1.02 -2.21 -20.08
C PRO A 604 0.33 -1.78 -21.39
N LEU A 605 -0.85 -2.28 -21.69
CA LEU A 605 -1.67 -1.71 -22.76
C LEU A 605 -2.14 -0.30 -22.36
N ARG A 606 -2.01 0.67 -23.29
CA ARG A 606 -2.53 2.03 -23.11
C ARG A 606 -4.03 2.04 -23.45
N PRO A 607 -4.91 2.73 -22.70
CA PRO A 607 -4.66 3.58 -21.52
C PRO A 607 -4.98 2.87 -20.18
N PHE A 608 -4.57 1.61 -20.01
CA PHE A 608 -4.95 0.79 -18.84
C PHE A 608 -3.97 0.91 -17.66
N GLU A 609 -2.99 1.82 -17.70
CA GLU A 609 -2.22 2.25 -16.53
C GLU A 609 -2.73 3.59 -16.02
N ALA A 610 -3.49 3.57 -14.92
CA ALA A 610 -4.00 4.82 -14.32
C ALA A 610 -2.89 5.79 -13.92
N CYS A 611 -1.78 5.31 -13.38
CA CYS A 611 -0.63 6.15 -13.03
C CYS A 611 0.67 5.34 -13.06
N GLY A 612 0.86 4.44 -12.09
CA GLY A 612 2.03 3.57 -12.01
C GLY A 612 3.20 4.18 -11.22
N THR A 613 3.20 4.03 -9.89
CA THR A 613 4.23 4.62 -9.00
C THR A 613 5.60 3.91 -9.03
N SER A 614 5.71 2.74 -9.66
CA SER A 614 6.95 1.96 -9.68
C SER A 614 8.10 2.64 -10.41
N GLY A 615 7.80 3.33 -11.52
CA GLY A 615 8.82 4.07 -12.30
C GLY A 615 9.36 5.28 -11.55
N MET A 616 8.52 5.94 -10.74
CA MET A 616 8.94 7.04 -9.87
C MET A 616 9.98 6.57 -8.84
N LYS A 617 9.78 5.40 -8.23
CA LYS A 617 10.72 4.82 -7.25
C LYS A 617 12.06 4.47 -7.87
N ALA A 618 12.04 3.92 -9.09
CA ALA A 618 13.27 3.64 -9.82
C ALA A 618 14.01 4.95 -10.17
N ALA A 619 13.28 5.98 -10.63
CA ALA A 619 13.84 7.28 -10.98
C ALA A 619 14.53 7.97 -9.79
N LEU A 620 13.91 7.93 -8.60
CA LEU A 620 14.51 8.49 -7.38
C LEU A 620 15.83 7.80 -6.96
N ASN A 621 16.14 6.62 -7.51
CA ASN A 621 17.40 5.90 -7.29
C ASN A 621 18.32 5.90 -8.52
N GLY A 622 18.15 6.88 -9.41
CA GLY A 622 18.96 7.03 -10.63
C GLY A 622 18.72 5.94 -11.68
N GLY A 623 17.59 5.23 -11.62
CA GLY A 623 17.16 4.30 -12.66
C GLY A 623 16.45 5.03 -13.81
N LEU A 624 16.74 4.64 -15.05
CA LEU A 624 16.06 5.16 -16.24
C LEU A 624 14.76 4.39 -16.49
N ASN A 625 13.77 5.03 -17.11
CA ASN A 625 12.51 4.36 -17.44
C ASN A 625 12.49 3.92 -18.91
N LEU A 626 12.05 2.68 -19.16
CA LEU A 626 11.66 2.18 -20.48
C LEU A 626 10.16 1.88 -20.39
N SER A 627 9.33 2.83 -20.78
CA SER A 627 7.89 2.80 -20.51
C SER A 627 7.06 3.24 -21.70
N ILE A 628 5.82 2.76 -21.76
CA ILE A 628 4.79 3.31 -22.65
C ILE A 628 4.34 4.66 -22.12
N LEU A 629 3.96 5.56 -23.02
CA LEU A 629 3.36 6.87 -22.72
C LEU A 629 1.93 6.69 -22.17
N ASP A 630 1.86 6.20 -20.93
CA ASP A 630 0.63 5.98 -20.18
C ASP A 630 0.85 6.32 -18.70
N GLY A 631 -0.22 6.59 -17.97
CA GLY A 631 -0.16 7.01 -16.56
C GLY A 631 0.76 8.21 -16.33
N TRP A 632 1.64 8.13 -15.32
CA TRP A 632 2.55 9.23 -14.97
C TRP A 632 3.62 9.51 -16.02
N TRP A 633 3.97 8.50 -16.83
CA TRP A 633 5.08 8.61 -17.77
C TRP A 633 4.71 9.49 -18.98
N ASP A 634 3.43 9.50 -19.36
CA ASP A 634 2.89 10.42 -20.37
C ASP A 634 3.13 11.89 -20.00
N GLU A 635 3.07 12.20 -18.70
CA GLU A 635 3.28 13.55 -18.16
C GLU A 635 4.77 13.94 -18.01
N TRP A 636 5.64 12.98 -17.70
CA TRP A 636 7.02 13.26 -17.24
C TRP A 636 8.11 12.88 -18.25
N PHE A 637 7.79 12.20 -19.35
CA PHE A 637 8.79 11.88 -20.37
C PHE A 637 9.24 13.14 -21.12
N ASP A 638 10.55 13.40 -21.13
CA ASP A 638 11.14 14.59 -21.80
C ASP A 638 12.08 14.25 -22.97
N GLY A 639 12.20 12.96 -23.31
CA GLY A 639 13.11 12.47 -24.35
C GLY A 639 14.57 12.29 -23.91
N ARG A 640 14.94 12.70 -22.68
CA ARG A 640 16.30 12.59 -22.13
C ARG A 640 16.35 11.69 -20.89
N ASN A 641 15.22 11.49 -20.22
CA ASN A 641 15.10 10.75 -18.97
C ASN A 641 14.75 9.24 -19.11
N GLY A 642 14.84 8.69 -20.33
CA GLY A 642 14.56 7.28 -20.61
C GLY A 642 14.11 7.04 -22.04
N TRP A 643 13.30 6.01 -22.24
CA TRP A 643 12.77 5.60 -23.53
C TRP A 643 11.26 5.42 -23.49
N ALA A 644 10.59 5.96 -24.50
CA ALA A 644 9.18 5.71 -24.76
C ALA A 644 9.00 4.48 -25.66
N ILE A 645 8.13 3.56 -25.26
CA ILE A 645 7.62 2.49 -26.14
C ILE A 645 6.40 3.06 -26.86
N PRO A 646 6.41 3.16 -28.21
CA PRO A 646 5.29 3.70 -28.96
C PRO A 646 4.06 2.81 -28.82
N THR A 647 2.87 3.42 -28.82
CA THR A 647 1.60 2.70 -28.94
C THR A 647 1.53 2.08 -30.34
N ALA A 648 1.18 0.79 -30.41
CA ALA A 648 0.88 0.14 -31.68
C ALA A 648 -0.60 0.35 -31.99
N ASP A 649 -0.96 1.48 -32.59
CA ASP A 649 -2.34 1.73 -33.01
C ASP A 649 -2.73 0.73 -34.12
N GLY A 650 -3.83 0.00 -33.92
CA GLY A 650 -4.40 -0.90 -34.93
C GLY A 650 -3.77 -2.29 -35.04
N VAL A 651 -2.96 -2.72 -34.06
CA VAL A 651 -2.46 -4.10 -33.98
C VAL A 651 -3.22 -4.83 -32.86
N GLU A 652 -4.07 -5.79 -33.21
CA GLU A 652 -4.62 -6.75 -32.25
C GLU A 652 -3.46 -7.67 -31.79
N ASP A 653 -3.26 -7.79 -30.47
CA ASP A 653 -2.21 -8.62 -29.85
C ASP A 653 -2.67 -10.08 -29.67
#